data_AF-A0A3B3VPM4-F1
#
_entry.id   AF-A0A3B3VPM4-F1
#
_cell.length_a   1.000
_cell.length_b   1.000
_cell.length_c   1.000
_cell.angle_alpha   90.00
_cell.angle_beta   90.00
_cell.angle_gamma   90.00
#
_symmetry.space_group_name_H-M   'P 1'
#
loop_
_entity.id
_entity.type
_entity.pdbx_description
1 polymer ?
#
loop_
_entity_poly.entity_id
_entity_poly.type
_entity_poly.pdbx_seq_one_letter_code
_entity_poly.pdbx_strand_id
1 'polypeptide(L)'
;MATAQQEQIEQQKVILQQSFLSEKELLLKRERAIEDEKKKLEKQYEEEVKKAKAFKEEQERQRALMEEERKKLQAVMDEAVKKQKEAEEEMKAKQREVEELEKKRLEEEKLLEDENKKLREKLQSLEGASKTGTTKTKEMEVQTDDVPEEQLGTSCIAGVYVESSKDRLSIYQAMKKNMIRPGTAFELLEAQAATGYVIDPIKNLKLNVTEAVKMAVVGPEFKDKLLSAERAVTGYRDPYSGQVVSLFQAMKKNLILKDHGIRLLEAQIATGGIIDPQESHRLPIETAYERGLFDEEMNTILTDPSDDTKGFFDPNTEENLTYLQLMERCMTDPETGLRLLLLKEKKRERKTSSKSSVRKRRVVIVDPESGKEMSVYEAYQKGLIDHQTYIELSEQECEWEEITITSSDGVVKSMIIDRRSGRQYDIDDAITRGLIDNRSRSSSFGSSSSYTASPVPSIKTPATTWNDPTEETGPVAGILDTDTLEKVSITEAIHRNLVDNITGQRLLEAQACTGGIIDPNTGEKFSVADAMNKGLVDKIMVDRISLAQKAHNGFEDPRTKSKMSAAQALKKGWLYYEAGQRFLEVQYLTGGLIEPDASGRVSIDEAVKKGTLDARTAQKLRDVSAYSKYLTCPKTKLKISYKDAMERSMIEEGTGLRLLEASSQSTKGLYSPTEPSCYLLSLPLSQPYSRLRS
;
A
#
# COMPACT_ATOMS: atom_id res chain seq x y z
N MET A 1 -71.36 27.54 -60.10
CA MET A 1 -69.92 27.63 -59.80
C MET A 1 -69.64 28.52 -58.59
N ALA A 2 -70.12 29.76 -58.53
CA ALA A 2 -69.90 30.66 -57.37
C ALA A 2 -70.45 30.12 -56.03
N THR A 3 -71.62 29.47 -56.02
CA THR A 3 -72.25 28.92 -54.80
C THR A 3 -71.47 27.75 -54.18
N ALA A 4 -71.02 26.80 -55.00
CA ALA A 4 -70.20 25.68 -54.52
C ALA A 4 -68.83 26.13 -53.98
N GLN A 5 -68.27 27.19 -54.56
CA GLN A 5 -67.01 27.78 -54.09
C GLN A 5 -67.19 28.49 -52.74
N GLN A 6 -68.35 29.14 -52.52
CA GLN A 6 -68.70 29.78 -51.26
C GLN A 6 -68.87 28.75 -50.13
N GLU A 7 -69.58 27.65 -50.38
CA GLU A 7 -69.76 26.55 -49.42
C GLU A 7 -68.42 25.88 -49.06
N GLN A 8 -67.53 25.72 -50.04
CA GLN A 8 -66.20 25.14 -49.80
C GLN A 8 -65.34 26.05 -48.90
N ILE A 9 -65.40 27.36 -49.09
CA ILE A 9 -64.70 28.34 -48.24
C ILE A 9 -65.28 28.31 -46.82
N GLU A 10 -66.59 28.18 -46.67
CA GLU A 10 -67.26 28.14 -45.36
C GLU A 10 -66.93 26.85 -44.60
N GLN A 11 -66.90 25.70 -45.27
CA GLN A 11 -66.43 24.45 -44.70
C GLN A 11 -64.95 24.53 -44.26
N GLN A 12 -64.07 25.12 -45.08
CA GLN A 12 -62.67 25.32 -44.71
C GLN A 12 -62.52 26.23 -43.48
N LYS A 13 -63.33 27.28 -43.35
CA LYS A 13 -63.33 28.15 -42.15
C LYS A 13 -63.72 27.39 -40.89
N VAL A 14 -64.73 26.51 -40.96
CA VAL A 14 -65.17 25.72 -39.81
C VAL A 14 -64.08 24.72 -39.38
N ILE A 15 -63.45 24.04 -40.34
CA ILE A 15 -62.34 23.10 -40.06
C ILE A 15 -61.17 23.85 -39.42
N LEU A 16 -60.81 25.02 -39.95
CA LEU A 16 -59.73 25.84 -39.40
C LEU A 16 -60.05 26.37 -37.99
N GLN A 17 -61.30 26.75 -37.72
CA GLN A 17 -61.73 27.13 -36.37
C GLN A 17 -61.66 25.95 -35.39
N GLN A 18 -62.08 24.75 -35.82
CA GLN A 18 -61.99 23.55 -34.98
C GLN A 18 -60.53 23.16 -34.70
N SER A 19 -59.64 23.24 -35.70
CA SER A 19 -58.21 22.94 -35.50
C SER A 19 -57.58 23.94 -34.53
N PHE A 20 -57.90 25.24 -34.66
CA PHE A 20 -57.41 26.27 -33.76
C PHE A 20 -57.90 26.08 -32.31
N LEU A 21 -59.17 25.70 -32.11
CA LEU A 21 -59.72 25.41 -30.79
C LEU A 21 -59.06 24.18 -30.15
N SER A 22 -58.84 23.12 -30.93
CA SER A 22 -58.15 21.91 -30.45
C SER A 22 -56.70 22.19 -30.07
N GLU A 23 -55.98 22.95 -30.89
CA GLU A 23 -54.60 23.34 -30.62
C GLU A 23 -54.50 24.24 -29.37
N LYS A 24 -55.44 25.18 -29.21
CA LYS A 24 -55.54 26.03 -28.00
C LYS A 24 -55.76 25.19 -26.73
N GLU A 25 -56.61 24.18 -26.78
CA GLU A 25 -56.85 23.29 -25.63
C GLU A 25 -55.60 22.46 -25.28
N LEU A 26 -54.89 21.96 -26.29
CA LEU A 26 -53.63 21.24 -26.08
C LEU A 26 -52.54 22.13 -25.46
N LEU A 27 -52.43 23.37 -25.92
CA LEU A 27 -51.49 24.36 -25.36
C LEU A 27 -51.82 24.69 -23.91
N LEU A 28 -53.10 24.93 -23.58
CA LEU A 28 -53.55 25.15 -22.20
C LEU A 28 -53.25 23.95 -21.29
N LYS A 29 -53.39 22.73 -21.80
CA LYS A 29 -53.06 21.51 -21.04
C LYS A 29 -51.56 21.39 -20.79
N ARG A 30 -50.74 21.73 -21.80
CA ARG A 30 -49.27 21.73 -21.69
C ARG A 30 -48.77 22.81 -20.71
N GLU A 31 -49.36 24.00 -20.75
CA GLU A 31 -49.04 25.10 -19.84
C GLU A 31 -49.30 24.71 -18.38
N ARG A 32 -50.45 24.08 -18.07
CA ARG A 32 -50.75 23.57 -16.73
C ARG A 32 -49.75 22.51 -16.27
N ALA A 33 -49.36 21.59 -17.15
CA ALA A 33 -48.37 20.56 -16.82
C ALA A 33 -47.01 21.18 -16.47
N ILE A 34 -46.59 22.21 -17.22
CA ILE A 34 -45.35 22.96 -16.96
C ILE A 34 -45.44 23.71 -15.62
N GLU A 35 -46.58 24.33 -15.31
CA GLU A 35 -46.82 25.02 -14.04
C GLU A 35 -46.73 24.06 -12.82
N ASP A 36 -47.29 22.86 -12.96
CA ASP A 36 -47.25 21.83 -11.92
C ASP A 36 -45.83 21.26 -11.73
N GLU A 37 -45.09 21.02 -12.81
CA GLU A 37 -43.68 20.62 -12.73
C GLU A 37 -42.81 21.71 -12.10
N LYS A 38 -43.03 22.98 -12.47
CA LYS A 38 -42.34 24.12 -11.88
C LYS A 38 -42.55 24.19 -10.37
N LYS A 39 -43.79 24.06 -9.90
CA LYS A 39 -44.09 24.02 -8.45
C LYS A 39 -43.44 22.85 -7.73
N LYS A 40 -43.31 21.70 -8.39
CA LYS A 40 -42.63 20.53 -7.82
C LYS A 40 -41.13 20.77 -7.68
N LEU A 41 -40.50 21.36 -8.69
CA LEU A 41 -39.08 21.72 -8.68
C LEU A 41 -38.78 22.81 -7.64
N GLU A 42 -39.63 23.83 -7.51
CA GLU A 42 -39.48 24.87 -6.47
C GLU A 42 -39.48 24.27 -5.06
N LYS A 43 -40.39 23.32 -4.77
CA LYS A 43 -40.40 22.62 -3.48
C LYS A 43 -39.13 21.80 -3.24
N GLN A 44 -38.64 21.08 -4.25
CA GLN A 44 -37.40 20.32 -4.14
C GLN A 44 -36.20 21.22 -3.89
N TYR A 45 -36.14 22.37 -4.56
CA TYR A 45 -35.09 23.36 -4.35
C TYR A 45 -35.11 23.92 -2.92
N GLU A 46 -36.28 24.26 -2.37
CA GLU A 46 -36.41 24.73 -0.98
C GLU A 46 -35.95 23.68 0.04
N GLU A 47 -36.27 22.40 -0.19
CA GLU A 47 -35.83 21.30 0.68
C GLU A 47 -34.30 21.12 0.64
N GLU A 48 -33.70 21.16 -0.55
CA GLU A 48 -32.23 21.07 -0.70
C GLU A 48 -31.52 22.27 -0.05
N VAL A 49 -32.04 23.49 -0.20
CA VAL A 49 -31.50 24.67 0.47
C VAL A 49 -31.58 24.52 1.99
N LYS A 50 -32.67 23.96 2.54
CA LYS A 50 -32.79 23.69 3.98
C LYS A 50 -31.76 22.65 4.45
N LYS A 51 -31.56 21.56 3.71
CA LYS A 51 -30.55 20.54 4.02
C LYS A 51 -29.13 21.12 3.98
N ALA A 52 -28.82 21.93 2.96
CA ALA A 52 -27.52 22.58 2.83
C ALA A 52 -27.21 23.52 4.00
N LYS A 53 -28.22 24.30 4.46
CA LYS A 53 -28.08 25.15 5.65
C LYS A 53 -27.83 24.34 6.93
N ALA A 54 -28.60 23.28 7.15
CA ALA A 54 -28.43 22.41 8.32
C ALA A 54 -27.04 21.73 8.33
N PHE A 55 -26.58 21.28 7.16
CA PHE A 55 -25.23 20.70 7.03
C PHE A 55 -24.13 21.72 7.33
N LYS A 56 -24.28 22.97 6.86
CA LYS A 56 -23.33 24.05 7.13
C LYS A 56 -23.26 24.39 8.61
N GLU A 57 -24.41 24.50 9.29
CA GLU A 57 -24.47 24.73 10.74
C GLU A 57 -23.79 23.61 11.54
N GLU A 58 -24.01 22.35 11.14
CA GLU A 58 -23.34 21.20 11.79
C GLU A 58 -21.82 21.22 11.56
N GLN A 59 -21.37 21.58 10.36
CA GLN A 59 -19.96 21.72 10.05
C GLN A 59 -19.29 22.84 10.87
N GLU A 60 -19.96 23.97 11.05
CA GLU A 60 -19.48 25.07 11.90
C GLU A 60 -19.41 24.66 13.38
N ARG A 61 -20.38 23.89 13.88
CA ARG A 61 -20.33 23.31 15.24
C ARG A 61 -19.13 22.38 15.43
N GLN A 62 -18.89 21.47 14.48
CA GLN A 62 -17.72 20.58 14.55
C GLN A 62 -16.40 21.34 14.52
N ARG A 63 -16.29 22.39 13.69
CA ARG A 63 -15.09 23.25 13.66
C ARG A 63 -14.88 23.98 14.98
N ALA A 64 -15.93 24.51 15.60
CA ALA A 64 -15.83 25.17 16.91
C ALA A 64 -15.38 24.19 18.01
N LEU A 65 -15.91 22.96 18.02
CA LEU A 65 -15.50 21.91 18.96
C LEU A 65 -14.01 21.57 18.80
N MET A 66 -13.57 21.36 17.55
CA MET A 66 -12.17 21.07 17.24
C MET A 66 -11.23 22.22 17.64
N GLU A 67 -11.66 23.47 17.48
CA GLU A 67 -10.87 24.63 17.91
C GLU A 67 -10.76 24.72 19.44
N GLU A 68 -11.84 24.38 20.16
CA GLU A 68 -11.83 24.33 21.63
C GLU A 68 -10.91 23.21 22.14
N GLU A 69 -10.98 22.01 21.56
CA GLU A 69 -10.06 20.91 21.88
C GLU A 69 -8.61 21.28 21.57
N ARG A 70 -8.35 21.94 20.44
CA ARG A 70 -7.01 22.44 20.09
C ARG A 70 -6.49 23.44 21.12
N LYS A 71 -7.33 24.36 21.60
CA LYS A 71 -6.95 25.31 22.66
C LYS A 71 -6.63 24.61 23.98
N LYS A 72 -7.41 23.57 24.35
CA LYS A 72 -7.13 22.76 25.54
C LYS A 72 -5.81 22.00 25.41
N LEU A 73 -5.59 21.34 24.27
CA LEU A 73 -4.34 20.62 24.00
C LEU A 73 -3.13 21.55 23.97
N GLN A 74 -3.26 22.76 23.39
CA GLN A 74 -2.18 23.75 23.40
C GLN A 74 -1.81 24.16 24.82
N ALA A 75 -2.79 24.39 25.71
CA ALA A 75 -2.52 24.73 27.10
C ALA A 75 -1.80 23.61 27.85
N VAL A 76 -2.20 22.35 27.63
CA VAL A 76 -1.51 21.17 28.20
C VAL A 76 -0.08 21.07 27.67
N MET A 77 0.13 21.32 26.38
CA MET A 77 1.45 21.31 25.76
C MET A 77 2.36 22.41 26.34
N ASP A 78 1.86 23.63 26.50
CA ASP A 78 2.62 24.74 27.06
C ASP A 78 3.00 24.45 28.54
N GLU A 79 2.11 23.81 29.30
CA GLU A 79 2.41 23.36 30.68
C GLU A 79 3.48 22.26 30.70
N ALA A 80 3.41 21.28 29.79
CA ALA A 80 4.41 20.21 29.67
C ALA A 80 5.79 20.76 29.30
N VAL A 81 5.86 21.70 28.35
CA VAL A 81 7.11 22.37 27.96
C VAL A 81 7.72 23.16 29.13
N LYS A 82 6.87 23.79 29.96
CA LYS A 82 7.35 24.49 31.16
C LYS A 82 7.97 23.51 32.17
N LYS A 83 7.30 22.40 32.46
CA LYS A 83 7.82 21.35 33.36
C LYS A 83 9.11 20.73 32.82
N GLN A 84 9.20 20.52 31.51
CA GLN A 84 10.42 20.02 30.87
C GLN A 84 11.61 20.98 31.05
N LYS A 85 11.40 22.28 30.87
CA LYS A 85 12.46 23.29 31.10
C LYS A 85 12.92 23.32 32.56
N GLU A 86 12.00 23.23 33.51
CA GLU A 86 12.32 23.17 34.94
C GLU A 86 13.16 21.92 35.28
N ALA A 87 12.79 20.75 34.73
CA ALA A 87 13.55 19.51 34.90
C ALA A 87 14.95 19.57 34.24
N GLU A 88 15.08 20.19 33.06
CA GLU A 88 16.38 20.38 32.40
C GLU A 88 17.31 21.30 33.20
N GLU A 89 16.78 22.35 33.83
CA GLU A 89 17.56 23.23 34.71
C GLU A 89 18.02 22.49 35.97
N GLU A 90 17.15 21.67 36.57
CA GLU A 90 17.52 20.84 37.73
C GLU A 90 18.58 19.80 37.37
N MET A 91 18.46 19.14 36.21
CA MET A 91 19.46 18.19 35.71
C MET A 91 20.81 18.88 35.46
N LYS A 92 20.82 20.09 34.89
CA LYS A 92 22.07 20.87 34.73
C LYS A 92 22.68 21.27 36.06
N ALA A 93 21.88 21.56 37.08
CA ALA A 93 22.38 21.85 38.42
C ALA A 93 23.04 20.61 39.05
N LYS A 94 22.36 19.45 38.99
CA LYS A 94 22.89 18.16 39.46
C LYS A 94 24.16 17.74 38.71
N GLN A 95 24.23 17.98 37.40
CA GLN A 95 25.42 17.68 36.59
C GLN A 95 26.65 18.46 37.08
N ARG A 96 26.48 19.76 37.41
CA ARG A 96 27.56 20.59 37.96
C ARG A 96 28.01 20.12 39.34
N GLU A 97 27.07 19.70 40.18
CA GLU A 97 27.38 19.15 41.51
C GLU A 97 28.17 17.84 41.42
N VAL A 98 27.80 16.96 40.48
CA VAL A 98 28.56 15.72 40.19
C VAL A 98 29.97 16.06 39.72
N GLU A 99 30.14 16.99 38.78
CA GLU A 99 31.47 17.42 38.29
C GLU A 99 32.36 17.96 39.43
N GLU A 100 31.80 18.71 40.38
CA GLU A 100 32.54 19.16 41.56
C GLU A 100 32.97 18.00 42.47
N LEU A 101 32.09 17.02 42.68
CA LEU A 101 32.41 15.82 43.46
C LEU A 101 33.47 14.94 42.79
N GLU A 102 33.41 14.80 41.46
CA GLU A 102 34.43 14.09 40.69
C GLU A 102 35.80 14.75 40.82
N LYS A 103 35.84 16.09 40.77
CA LYS A 103 37.08 16.84 40.94
C LYS A 103 37.69 16.63 42.33
N LYS A 104 36.86 16.64 43.38
CA LYS A 104 37.29 16.34 44.76
C LYS A 104 37.80 14.91 44.90
N ARG A 105 37.11 13.92 44.30
CA ARG A 105 37.55 12.52 44.28
C ARG A 105 38.92 12.36 43.61
N LEU A 106 39.14 13.06 42.50
CA LEU A 106 40.43 13.03 41.78
C LEU A 106 41.57 13.67 42.60
N GLU A 107 41.27 14.69 43.40
CA GLU A 107 42.24 15.30 44.33
C GLU A 107 42.57 14.34 45.49
N GLU A 108 41.58 13.65 46.06
CA GLU A 108 41.81 12.61 47.08
C GLU A 108 42.60 11.42 46.54
N GLU A 109 42.32 10.98 45.31
CA GLU A 109 43.04 9.89 44.66
C GLU A 109 44.53 10.21 44.48
N LYS A 110 44.88 11.45 44.07
CA LYS A 110 46.28 11.89 43.97
C LYS A 110 46.99 11.90 45.31
N LEU A 111 46.31 12.32 46.38
CA LEU A 111 46.85 12.28 47.74
C LEU A 111 47.13 10.83 48.19
N LEU A 112 46.21 9.91 47.91
CA LEU A 112 46.38 8.49 48.19
C LEU A 112 47.48 7.84 47.34
N GLU A 113 47.66 8.31 46.11
CA GLU A 113 48.73 7.85 45.22
C GLU A 113 50.11 8.29 45.71
N ASP A 114 50.24 9.54 46.17
CA ASP A 114 51.46 10.06 46.80
C ASP A 114 51.78 9.33 48.12
N GLU A 115 50.76 9.00 48.92
CA GLU A 115 50.91 8.24 50.15
C GLU A 115 51.30 6.77 49.88
N ASN A 116 50.68 6.15 48.88
CA ASN A 116 51.06 4.80 48.41
C ASN A 116 52.47 4.77 47.84
N LYS A 117 52.91 5.81 47.14
CA LYS A 117 54.29 5.92 46.66
C LYS A 117 55.29 5.96 47.82
N LYS A 118 55.01 6.74 48.86
CA LYS A 118 55.82 6.76 50.10
C LYS A 118 55.83 5.40 50.80
N LEU A 119 54.70 4.69 50.84
CA LEU A 119 54.61 3.35 51.41
C LEU A 119 55.38 2.31 50.59
N ARG A 120 55.36 2.41 49.26
CA ARG A 120 56.14 1.55 48.34
C ARG A 120 57.64 1.76 48.49
N GLU A 121 58.10 3.01 48.59
CA GLU A 121 59.51 3.33 48.88
C GLU A 121 59.94 2.76 50.24
N LYS A 122 59.05 2.79 51.24
CA LYS A 122 59.28 2.19 52.57
C LYS A 122 59.32 0.66 52.53
N LEU A 123 58.48 0.02 51.72
CA LEU A 123 58.47 -1.44 51.48
C LEU A 123 59.74 -1.90 50.75
N GLN A 124 60.22 -1.14 49.77
CA GLN A 124 61.44 -1.44 49.02
C GLN A 124 62.71 -1.36 49.88
N SER A 125 62.68 -0.56 50.96
CA SER A 125 63.75 -0.51 51.96
C SER A 125 63.78 -1.72 52.91
N LEU A 126 62.72 -2.52 52.95
CA LEU A 126 62.54 -3.63 53.90
C LEU A 126 62.62 -5.03 53.25
N GLU A 127 62.49 -5.14 51.92
CA GLU A 127 62.56 -6.44 51.22
C GLU A 127 63.90 -6.65 50.51
N GLY A 128 64.91 -6.96 51.32
CA GLY A 128 66.18 -7.52 50.89
C GLY A 128 66.42 -8.90 51.49
N ALA A 129 65.50 -9.86 51.34
CA ALA A 129 65.80 -11.28 51.58
C ALA A 129 64.76 -12.26 50.99
N SER A 130 65.30 -13.24 50.26
CA SER A 130 64.81 -14.59 49.99
C SER A 130 63.88 -14.87 48.81
N LYS A 131 64.46 -15.67 47.91
CA LYS A 131 63.90 -16.47 46.82
C LYS A 131 63.01 -17.61 47.34
N THR A 132 62.07 -18.06 46.51
CA THR A 132 62.01 -19.38 45.79
C THR A 132 60.57 -19.88 45.65
N GLY A 133 60.22 -20.48 44.51
CA GLY A 133 59.23 -21.58 44.50
C GLY A 133 58.16 -21.57 43.41
N THR A 134 58.41 -22.35 42.37
CA THR A 134 57.55 -22.92 41.32
C THR A 134 56.22 -23.52 41.83
N THR A 135 55.13 -23.50 41.03
CA THR A 135 54.32 -24.69 40.58
C THR A 135 53.07 -24.33 39.75
N LYS A 136 52.60 -25.33 38.99
CA LYS A 136 51.56 -25.34 37.92
C LYS A 136 50.12 -25.53 38.43
N THR A 137 49.18 -25.48 37.46
CA THR A 137 47.79 -26.04 37.41
C THR A 137 46.72 -25.24 38.18
N LYS A 138 45.48 -25.04 37.72
CA LYS A 138 44.58 -25.84 36.85
C LYS A 138 43.46 -24.93 36.29
N GLU A 139 42.91 -25.31 35.15
CA GLU A 139 41.63 -24.81 34.61
C GLU A 139 40.49 -25.05 35.64
N MET A 140 39.60 -24.08 35.76
CA MET A 140 38.44 -24.12 36.66
C MET A 140 37.18 -24.14 35.79
N GLU A 141 36.53 -25.31 35.79
CA GLU A 141 35.18 -25.52 35.33
C GLU A 141 34.23 -24.67 36.18
N VAL A 142 33.35 -23.90 35.53
CA VAL A 142 32.28 -23.17 36.21
C VAL A 142 31.11 -24.14 36.40
N GLN A 143 30.95 -24.61 37.63
CA GLN A 143 29.72 -25.16 38.16
C GLN A 143 28.62 -24.11 38.05
N THR A 144 27.49 -24.50 37.46
CA THR A 144 26.25 -23.73 37.48
C THR A 144 25.63 -23.85 38.87
N ASP A 145 25.69 -22.78 39.65
CA ASP A 145 24.89 -22.63 40.86
C ASP A 145 23.45 -22.30 40.48
N ASP A 146 22.51 -23.00 41.13
CA ASP A 146 21.06 -22.81 41.06
C ASP A 146 20.68 -21.37 41.44
N VAL A 147 20.19 -20.61 40.47
CA VAL A 147 19.60 -19.28 40.67
C VAL A 147 18.08 -19.43 40.77
N PRO A 148 17.41 -18.86 41.79
CA PRO A 148 15.99 -19.05 42.04
C PRO A 148 15.09 -18.64 40.86
N GLU A 149 14.00 -19.39 40.70
CA GLU A 149 13.02 -19.46 39.59
C GLU A 149 12.29 -18.14 39.23
N GLU A 150 12.66 -17.00 39.80
CA GLU A 150 12.07 -15.68 39.53
C GLU A 150 12.81 -14.88 38.44
N GLN A 151 13.95 -15.39 37.94
CA GLN A 151 14.72 -14.77 36.84
C GLN A 151 14.54 -15.47 35.48
N LEU A 152 13.76 -16.55 35.40
CA LEU A 152 13.41 -17.20 34.14
C LEU A 152 12.09 -16.63 33.62
N GLY A 153 12.17 -15.62 32.74
CA GLY A 153 10.99 -15.03 32.11
C GLY A 153 10.03 -16.06 31.48
N THR A 154 8.77 -15.68 31.34
CA THR A 154 7.71 -16.53 30.75
C THR A 154 8.11 -17.01 29.35
N SER A 155 7.92 -18.31 29.08
CA SER A 155 8.22 -18.92 27.77
C SER A 155 7.54 -18.14 26.64
N CYS A 156 8.32 -17.73 25.63
CA CYS A 156 7.78 -17.19 24.38
C CYS A 156 6.94 -18.26 23.63
N ILE A 157 6.21 -17.83 22.59
CA ILE A 157 5.45 -18.75 21.74
C ILE A 157 6.44 -19.65 21.00
N ALA A 158 6.55 -20.91 21.44
CA ALA A 158 7.57 -21.86 21.01
C ALA A 158 7.25 -22.53 19.66
N GLY A 159 5.98 -22.63 19.32
CA GLY A 159 5.55 -23.41 18.17
C GLY A 159 4.04 -23.46 18.01
N VAL A 160 3.60 -24.46 17.27
CA VAL A 160 2.22 -24.63 16.85
C VAL A 160 1.71 -25.97 17.32
N TYR A 161 0.52 -25.98 17.91
CA TYR A 161 -0.20 -27.20 18.25
C TYR A 161 -1.40 -27.37 17.33
N VAL A 162 -1.46 -28.49 16.62
CA VAL A 162 -2.56 -28.80 15.70
C VAL A 162 -3.63 -29.59 16.45
N GLU A 163 -4.82 -29.01 16.63
CA GLU A 163 -5.87 -29.63 17.46
C GLU A 163 -6.28 -31.02 16.96
N SER A 164 -6.34 -31.21 15.64
CA SER A 164 -6.88 -32.43 15.02
C SER A 164 -5.91 -33.61 14.98
N SER A 165 -4.63 -33.35 14.69
CA SER A 165 -3.60 -34.40 14.73
C SER A 165 -2.94 -34.53 16.10
N LYS A 166 -3.15 -33.57 17.00
CA LYS A 166 -2.43 -33.41 18.27
C LYS A 166 -0.91 -33.32 18.08
N ASP A 167 -0.47 -32.90 16.89
CA ASP A 167 0.95 -32.74 16.58
C ASP A 167 1.47 -31.39 17.10
N ARG A 168 2.68 -31.44 17.66
CA ARG A 168 3.50 -30.27 17.94
C ARG A 168 4.44 -30.02 16.78
N LEU A 169 4.41 -28.82 16.22
CA LEU A 169 5.23 -28.43 15.09
C LEU A 169 6.01 -27.16 15.41
N SER A 170 7.24 -27.07 14.91
CA SER A 170 7.93 -25.78 14.85
C SER A 170 7.18 -24.82 13.93
N ILE A 171 7.35 -23.52 14.17
CA ILE A 171 6.71 -22.45 13.37
C ILE A 171 7.08 -22.59 11.89
N TYR A 172 8.34 -22.91 11.60
CA TYR A 172 8.82 -23.13 10.24
C TYR A 172 8.20 -24.37 9.57
N GLN A 173 8.02 -25.48 10.30
CA GLN A 173 7.34 -26.66 9.77
C GLN A 173 5.86 -26.38 9.50
N ALA A 174 5.17 -25.64 10.39
CA ALA A 174 3.79 -25.21 10.19
C ALA A 174 3.66 -24.33 8.94
N MET A 175 4.63 -23.45 8.69
CA MET A 175 4.72 -22.64 7.47
C MET A 175 4.89 -23.52 6.21
N LYS A 176 5.83 -24.48 6.22
CA LYS A 176 6.03 -25.40 5.07
C LYS A 176 4.81 -26.27 4.77
N LYS A 177 4.01 -26.59 5.79
CA LYS A 177 2.72 -27.28 5.64
C LYS A 177 1.56 -26.35 5.25
N ASN A 178 1.82 -25.06 4.97
CA ASN A 178 0.83 -24.03 4.66
C ASN A 178 -0.25 -23.84 5.73
N MET A 179 0.06 -24.14 6.99
CA MET A 179 -0.87 -23.96 8.12
C MET A 179 -0.86 -22.52 8.64
N ILE A 180 0.27 -21.83 8.48
CA ILE A 180 0.46 -20.42 8.81
C ILE A 180 1.07 -19.72 7.59
N ARG A 181 0.69 -18.47 7.35
CA ARG A 181 1.24 -17.65 6.25
C ARG A 181 2.73 -17.38 6.49
N PRO A 182 3.56 -17.31 5.43
CA PRO A 182 5.00 -17.04 5.59
C PRO A 182 5.33 -15.75 6.35
N GLY A 183 4.54 -14.68 6.19
CA GLY A 183 4.71 -13.43 6.94
C GLY A 183 4.54 -13.61 8.44
N THR A 184 3.41 -14.18 8.85
CA THR A 184 3.09 -14.48 10.25
C THR A 184 4.11 -15.43 10.90
N ALA A 185 4.53 -16.46 10.16
CA ALA A 185 5.55 -17.39 10.64
C ALA A 185 6.89 -16.70 10.88
N PHE A 186 7.26 -15.77 9.99
CA PHE A 186 8.49 -15.00 10.10
C PHE A 186 8.46 -14.04 11.31
N GLU A 187 7.35 -13.33 11.51
CA GLU A 187 7.18 -12.41 12.66
C GLU A 187 7.33 -13.14 14.01
N LEU A 188 6.76 -14.34 14.13
CA LEU A 188 6.88 -15.14 15.35
C LEU A 188 8.29 -15.69 15.56
N LEU A 189 9.00 -16.08 14.49
CA LEU A 189 10.40 -16.51 14.57
C LEU A 189 11.33 -15.35 14.96
N GLU A 190 11.06 -14.13 14.50
CA GLU A 190 11.78 -12.94 14.95
C GLU A 190 11.55 -12.65 16.43
N ALA A 191 10.31 -12.81 16.91
CA ALA A 191 10.00 -12.67 18.33
C ALA A 191 10.76 -13.71 19.19
N GLN A 192 10.89 -14.95 18.72
CA GLN A 192 11.72 -15.97 19.40
C GLN A 192 13.20 -15.56 19.45
N ALA A 193 13.77 -15.16 18.31
CA ALA A 193 15.17 -14.73 18.24
C ALA A 193 15.45 -13.50 19.12
N ALA A 194 14.51 -12.55 19.20
CA ALA A 194 14.64 -11.36 20.02
C ALA A 194 14.40 -11.57 21.52
N THR A 195 13.81 -12.70 21.92
CA THR A 195 13.55 -13.06 23.33
C THR A 195 14.62 -13.99 23.92
N GLY A 196 15.59 -14.42 23.11
CA GLY A 196 16.79 -15.13 23.55
C GLY A 196 17.16 -16.30 22.65
N TYR A 197 16.18 -17.09 22.23
CA TYR A 197 16.43 -18.39 21.58
C TYR A 197 15.35 -18.72 20.58
N VAL A 198 15.74 -19.38 19.49
CA VAL A 198 14.82 -20.08 18.60
C VAL A 198 14.51 -21.44 19.22
N ILE A 199 13.23 -21.74 19.42
CA ILE A 199 12.81 -22.94 20.14
C ILE A 199 12.43 -24.05 19.16
N ASP A 200 12.97 -25.25 19.39
CA ASP A 200 12.45 -26.48 18.80
C ASP A 200 11.43 -27.12 19.76
N PRO A 201 10.12 -27.01 19.51
CA PRO A 201 9.08 -27.54 20.40
C PRO A 201 9.00 -29.07 20.39
N ILE A 202 9.66 -29.76 19.44
CA ILE A 202 9.65 -31.23 19.35
C ILE A 202 10.74 -31.81 20.25
N LYS A 203 11.93 -31.22 20.21
CA LYS A 203 13.08 -31.66 21.01
C LYS A 203 13.24 -30.91 22.34
N ASN A 204 12.40 -29.90 22.57
CA ASN A 204 12.50 -28.97 23.69
C ASN A 204 13.90 -28.35 23.82
N LEU A 205 14.45 -27.89 22.69
CA LEU A 205 15.77 -27.27 22.63
C LEU A 205 15.66 -25.77 22.41
N LYS A 206 16.48 -25.01 23.15
CA LYS A 206 16.71 -23.59 22.95
C LYS A 206 17.99 -23.45 22.12
N LEU A 207 17.88 -22.88 20.92
CA LEU A 207 18.97 -22.81 19.95
C LEU A 207 19.26 -21.34 19.60
N ASN A 208 20.52 -21.03 19.30
CA ASN A 208 20.83 -19.76 18.63
C ASN A 208 20.43 -19.83 17.14
N VAL A 209 20.36 -18.69 16.46
CA VAL A 209 19.89 -18.65 15.05
C VAL A 209 20.77 -19.52 14.14
N THR A 210 22.08 -19.55 14.38
CA THR A 210 23.03 -20.31 13.56
C THR A 210 22.83 -21.83 13.72
N GLU A 211 22.55 -22.29 14.94
CA GLU A 211 22.24 -23.69 15.27
C GLU A 211 20.86 -24.09 14.77
N ALA A 212 19.85 -23.23 14.91
CA ALA A 212 18.50 -23.48 14.43
C ALA A 212 18.46 -23.73 12.91
N VAL A 213 19.29 -23.03 12.14
CA VAL A 213 19.46 -23.26 10.69
C VAL A 213 20.18 -24.58 10.41
N LYS A 214 21.24 -24.90 11.16
CA LYS A 214 21.96 -26.19 11.01
C LYS A 214 21.07 -27.39 11.31
N MET A 215 20.18 -27.26 12.30
CA MET A 215 19.23 -28.30 12.72
C MET A 215 17.93 -28.28 11.90
N ALA A 216 17.81 -27.39 10.91
CA ALA A 216 16.64 -27.22 10.06
C ALA A 216 15.32 -26.92 10.82
N VAL A 217 15.44 -26.38 12.04
CA VAL A 217 14.31 -25.80 12.80
C VAL A 217 13.85 -24.51 12.11
N VAL A 218 14.78 -23.83 11.44
CA VAL A 218 14.51 -22.65 10.61
C VAL A 218 15.17 -22.80 9.25
N GLY A 219 14.53 -22.28 8.22
CA GLY A 219 15.07 -22.26 6.85
C GLY A 219 16.24 -21.28 6.67
N PRO A 220 17.22 -21.62 5.83
CA PRO A 220 18.34 -20.72 5.53
C PRO A 220 17.89 -19.37 4.95
N GLU A 221 16.70 -19.31 4.34
CA GLU A 221 16.07 -18.08 3.82
C GLU A 221 15.85 -16.99 4.88
N PHE A 222 15.78 -17.36 6.17
CA PHE A 222 15.54 -16.43 7.27
C PHE A 222 16.79 -16.11 8.08
N LYS A 223 17.93 -16.75 7.79
CA LYS A 223 19.15 -16.66 8.61
C LYS A 223 19.57 -15.23 8.89
N ASP A 224 19.82 -14.42 7.85
CA ASP A 224 20.37 -13.07 8.02
C ASP A 224 19.39 -12.14 8.73
N LYS A 225 18.09 -12.32 8.50
CA LYS A 225 17.04 -11.52 9.14
C LYS A 225 16.91 -11.87 10.62
N LEU A 226 16.93 -13.16 10.96
CA LEU A 226 16.87 -13.60 12.35
C LEU A 226 18.15 -13.27 13.12
N LEU A 227 19.33 -13.30 12.49
CA LEU A 227 20.56 -12.78 13.09
C LEU A 227 20.42 -11.29 13.42
N SER A 228 19.71 -10.52 12.60
CA SER A 228 19.41 -9.12 12.92
C SER A 228 18.47 -8.98 14.11
N ALA A 229 17.50 -9.89 14.28
CA ALA A 229 16.60 -9.91 15.43
C ALA A 229 17.31 -10.38 16.72
N GLU A 230 18.23 -11.35 16.62
CA GLU A 230 19.07 -11.86 17.73
C GLU A 230 19.98 -10.76 18.31
N ARG A 231 20.26 -9.69 17.57
CA ARG A 231 20.94 -8.48 18.08
C ARG A 231 20.13 -7.73 19.13
N ALA A 232 18.82 -7.98 19.24
CA ALA A 232 18.03 -7.49 20.37
C ALA A 232 18.48 -8.08 21.72
N VAL A 233 19.14 -9.25 21.70
CA VAL A 233 19.66 -9.97 22.87
C VAL A 233 21.16 -9.76 23.00
N THR A 234 21.90 -9.97 21.91
CA THR A 234 23.38 -9.84 21.89
C THR A 234 23.87 -8.39 21.82
N GLY A 235 22.96 -7.46 21.52
CA GLY A 235 23.19 -6.03 21.49
C GLY A 235 23.60 -5.47 20.13
N TYR A 236 23.33 -4.18 19.94
CA TYR A 236 23.66 -3.46 18.72
C TYR A 236 24.98 -2.74 18.88
N ARG A 237 25.96 -3.06 18.04
CA ARG A 237 27.20 -2.28 17.99
C ARG A 237 26.95 -0.93 17.32
N ASP A 238 27.16 0.15 18.06
CA ASP A 238 27.11 1.52 17.56
C ASP A 238 28.31 1.79 16.64
N PRO A 239 28.11 2.17 15.36
CA PRO A 239 29.20 2.45 14.42
C PRO A 239 30.14 3.58 14.85
N TYR A 240 29.65 4.54 15.66
CA TYR A 240 30.42 5.73 16.04
C TYR A 240 31.22 5.54 17.32
N SER A 241 30.63 4.90 18.32
CA SER A 241 31.26 4.69 19.63
C SER A 241 31.90 3.30 19.78
N GLY A 242 31.54 2.34 18.92
CA GLY A 242 31.93 0.94 19.04
C GLY A 242 31.29 0.21 20.23
N GLN A 243 30.51 0.90 21.05
CA GLN A 243 29.83 0.36 22.22
C GLN A 243 28.64 -0.52 21.82
N VAL A 244 28.35 -1.51 22.64
CA VAL A 244 27.16 -2.35 22.51
C VAL A 244 26.01 -1.66 23.24
N VAL A 245 24.96 -1.32 22.50
CA VAL A 245 23.76 -0.66 23.01
C VAL A 245 22.56 -1.60 22.97
N SER A 246 21.58 -1.35 23.84
CA SER A 246 20.34 -2.13 23.92
C SER A 246 19.42 -1.92 22.71
N LEU A 247 18.41 -2.78 22.54
CA LEU A 247 17.41 -2.65 21.49
C LEU A 247 16.75 -1.26 21.48
N PHE A 248 16.37 -0.78 22.65
CA PHE A 248 15.73 0.53 22.81
C PHE A 248 16.66 1.69 22.46
N GLN A 249 17.90 1.64 22.92
CA GLN A 249 18.92 2.64 22.60
C GLN A 249 19.27 2.64 21.11
N ALA A 250 19.35 1.45 20.50
CA ALA A 250 19.53 1.28 19.07
C ALA A 250 18.38 1.92 18.27
N MET A 251 17.14 1.78 18.76
CA MET A 251 15.96 2.40 18.17
C MET A 251 16.01 3.93 18.28
N LYS A 252 16.37 4.49 19.44
CA LYS A 252 16.57 5.94 19.62
C LYS A 252 17.67 6.50 18.70
N LYS A 253 18.73 5.72 18.46
CA LYS A 253 19.84 6.06 17.55
C LYS A 253 19.54 5.75 16.07
N ASN A 254 18.32 5.29 15.72
CA ASN A 254 17.92 4.87 14.38
C ASN A 254 18.81 3.78 13.75
N LEU A 255 19.42 2.91 14.56
CA LEU A 255 20.16 1.72 14.10
C LEU A 255 19.22 0.59 13.69
N ILE A 256 17.96 0.63 14.16
CA ILE A 256 16.86 -0.25 13.77
C ILE A 256 15.62 0.60 13.44
N LEU A 257 14.80 0.14 12.51
CA LEU A 257 13.51 0.76 12.19
C LEU A 257 12.60 0.76 13.43
N LYS A 258 11.93 1.88 13.70
CA LYS A 258 11.07 2.05 14.88
C LYS A 258 10.00 0.98 14.99
N ASP A 259 9.22 0.76 13.93
CA ASP A 259 8.13 -0.24 13.92
C ASP A 259 8.65 -1.67 14.20
N HIS A 260 9.84 -1.99 13.67
CA HIS A 260 10.50 -3.25 13.95
C HIS A 260 10.95 -3.31 15.42
N GLY A 261 11.59 -2.27 15.94
CA GLY A 261 12.02 -2.18 17.34
C GLY A 261 10.87 -2.28 18.34
N ILE A 262 9.74 -1.62 18.07
CA ILE A 262 8.50 -1.66 18.86
C ILE A 262 8.03 -3.11 19.03
N ARG A 263 7.88 -3.84 17.92
CA ARG A 263 7.43 -5.25 17.93
C ARG A 263 8.36 -6.19 18.69
N LEU A 264 9.67 -5.97 18.61
CA LEU A 264 10.64 -6.79 19.37
C LEU A 264 10.63 -6.45 20.86
N LEU A 265 10.48 -5.16 21.23
CA LEU A 265 10.36 -4.73 22.63
C LEU A 265 9.08 -5.28 23.27
N GLU A 266 7.99 -5.27 22.52
CA GLU A 266 6.71 -5.84 22.95
C GLU A 266 6.84 -7.33 23.30
N ALA A 267 7.52 -8.11 22.44
CA ALA A 267 7.79 -9.52 22.70
C ALA A 267 8.69 -9.75 23.93
N GLN A 268 9.68 -8.88 24.15
CA GLN A 268 10.50 -8.92 25.37
C GLN A 268 9.64 -8.62 26.61
N ILE A 269 8.87 -7.54 26.63
CA ILE A 269 8.02 -7.18 27.78
C ILE A 269 7.06 -8.31 28.14
N ALA A 270 6.35 -8.85 27.15
CA ALA A 270 5.40 -9.94 27.35
C ALA A 270 6.05 -11.23 27.89
N THR A 271 7.35 -11.44 27.65
CA THR A 271 8.12 -12.60 28.12
C THR A 271 8.87 -12.34 29.44
N GLY A 272 8.54 -11.24 30.14
CA GLY A 272 8.98 -10.99 31.52
C GLY A 272 9.96 -9.83 31.70
N GLY A 273 10.13 -8.93 30.72
CA GLY A 273 10.93 -7.72 30.88
C GLY A 273 11.95 -7.45 29.76
N ILE A 274 12.72 -6.39 29.90
CA ILE A 274 13.67 -5.89 28.88
C ILE A 274 15.01 -6.60 29.00
N ILE A 275 15.63 -6.96 27.89
CA ILE A 275 16.94 -7.64 27.89
C ILE A 275 18.06 -6.61 27.90
N ASP A 276 19.00 -6.73 28.84
CA ASP A 276 20.25 -5.98 28.88
C ASP A 276 21.36 -6.78 28.18
N PRO A 277 21.87 -6.32 27.01
CA PRO A 277 22.92 -7.05 26.30
C PRO A 277 24.29 -7.03 27.00
N GLN A 278 24.54 -6.07 27.90
CA GLN A 278 25.83 -5.98 28.59
C GLN A 278 25.92 -7.00 29.71
N GLU A 279 24.85 -7.08 30.51
CA GLU A 279 24.76 -7.98 31.66
C GLU A 279 24.12 -9.34 31.31
N SER A 280 23.69 -9.53 30.05
CA SER A 280 23.14 -10.77 29.49
C SER A 280 21.98 -11.39 30.29
N HIS A 281 21.21 -10.58 31.01
CA HIS A 281 20.01 -11.02 31.73
C HIS A 281 18.84 -10.07 31.49
N ARG A 282 17.66 -10.54 31.89
CA ARG A 282 16.40 -9.82 31.72
C ARG A 282 16.13 -8.96 32.95
N LEU A 283 15.77 -7.71 32.72
CA LEU A 283 15.47 -6.72 33.74
C LEU A 283 13.95 -6.47 33.80
N PRO A 284 13.39 -6.31 35.02
CA PRO A 284 12.07 -5.73 35.20
C PRO A 284 11.98 -4.34 34.56
N ILE A 285 10.76 -3.92 34.23
CA ILE A 285 10.50 -2.65 33.53
C ILE A 285 10.99 -1.47 34.38
N GLU A 286 10.78 -1.52 35.70
CA GLU A 286 11.15 -0.49 36.65
C GLU A 286 12.67 -0.28 36.68
N THR A 287 13.44 -1.37 36.77
CA THR A 287 14.91 -1.31 36.72
C THR A 287 15.43 -0.88 35.35
N ALA A 288 14.70 -1.21 34.27
CA ALA A 288 15.05 -0.78 32.93
C ALA A 288 14.89 0.74 32.73
N TYR A 289 13.93 1.38 33.41
CA TYR A 289 13.78 2.84 33.42
C TYR A 289 14.97 3.53 34.08
N GLU A 290 15.37 3.07 35.27
CA GLU A 290 16.50 3.66 36.02
C GLU A 290 17.81 3.60 35.22
N ARG A 291 18.01 2.53 34.45
CA ARG A 291 19.20 2.33 33.60
C ARG A 291 19.10 3.00 32.23
N GLY A 292 17.98 3.65 31.90
CA GLY A 292 17.74 4.24 30.57
C GLY A 292 17.76 3.22 29.43
N LEU A 293 17.46 1.95 29.73
CA LEU A 293 17.32 0.86 28.77
C LEU A 293 15.91 0.78 28.21
N PHE A 294 14.97 1.50 28.82
CA PHE A 294 13.58 1.67 28.40
C PHE A 294 13.05 3.01 28.96
N ASP A 295 11.95 3.55 28.44
CA ASP A 295 11.33 4.77 28.96
C ASP A 295 9.81 4.67 29.09
N GLU A 296 9.25 5.53 29.96
CA GLU A 296 7.82 5.54 30.26
C GLU A 296 6.97 5.96 29.05
N GLU A 297 7.50 6.82 28.19
CA GLU A 297 6.85 7.21 26.93
C GLU A 297 6.62 6.00 26.03
N MET A 298 7.64 5.17 25.82
CA MET A 298 7.53 3.96 25.02
C MET A 298 6.64 2.91 25.68
N ASN A 299 6.68 2.79 27.02
CA ASN A 299 5.77 1.91 27.73
C ASN A 299 4.30 2.30 27.48
N THR A 300 4.01 3.60 27.53
CA THR A 300 2.66 4.13 27.26
C THR A 300 2.21 3.74 25.85
N ILE A 301 3.08 3.90 24.85
CA ILE A 301 2.82 3.49 23.46
C ILE A 301 2.54 1.99 23.38
N LEU A 302 3.34 1.14 24.02
CA LEU A 302 3.17 -0.32 23.99
C LEU A 302 1.94 -0.82 24.77
N THR A 303 1.48 -0.05 25.76
CA THR A 303 0.24 -0.35 26.51
C THR A 303 -1.02 0.15 25.81
N ASP A 304 -0.91 1.04 24.83
CA ASP A 304 -2.05 1.54 24.07
C ASP A 304 -2.53 0.50 23.05
N PRO A 305 -3.79 0.02 23.12
CA PRO A 305 -4.35 -0.95 22.18
C PRO A 305 -4.68 -0.39 20.78
N SER A 306 -4.09 0.75 20.40
CA SER A 306 -4.22 1.35 19.06
C SER A 306 -3.60 0.45 17.97
N ASP A 307 -3.87 0.75 16.69
CA ASP A 307 -3.49 -0.14 15.57
C ASP A 307 -1.97 -0.23 15.35
N ASP A 308 -1.21 0.75 15.86
CA ASP A 308 0.24 0.89 15.65
C ASP A 308 1.07 -0.14 16.43
N THR A 309 0.49 -0.83 17.42
CA THR A 309 1.15 -1.87 18.23
C THR A 309 0.77 -3.30 17.83
N LYS A 310 -0.17 -3.48 16.90
CA LYS A 310 -0.71 -4.81 16.51
C LYS A 310 0.15 -5.48 15.45
N GLY A 311 1.39 -5.82 15.83
CA GLY A 311 2.40 -6.38 14.95
C GLY A 311 2.28 -7.88 14.64
N PHE A 312 1.29 -8.60 15.20
CA PHE A 312 1.16 -10.05 15.05
C PHE A 312 -0.23 -10.47 14.55
N PHE A 313 -0.28 -11.47 13.67
CA PHE A 313 -1.53 -11.95 13.08
C PHE A 313 -1.97 -13.30 13.65
N ASP A 314 -3.22 -13.42 14.12
CA ASP A 314 -3.78 -14.70 14.59
C ASP A 314 -4.31 -15.55 13.40
N PRO A 315 -3.75 -16.73 13.13
CA PRO A 315 -4.20 -17.59 12.03
C PRO A 315 -5.64 -18.14 12.19
N ASN A 316 -6.19 -18.15 13.40
CA ASN A 316 -7.54 -18.65 13.66
C ASN A 316 -8.60 -17.58 13.41
N THR A 317 -8.44 -16.39 13.98
CA THR A 317 -9.42 -15.29 13.90
C THR A 317 -9.17 -14.33 12.74
N GLU A 318 -7.98 -14.36 12.13
CA GLU A 318 -7.51 -13.43 11.09
C GLU A 318 -7.46 -11.96 11.56
N GLU A 319 -7.23 -11.74 12.85
CA GLU A 319 -7.08 -10.42 13.47
C GLU A 319 -5.60 -10.05 13.67
N ASN A 320 -5.30 -8.76 13.59
CA ASN A 320 -4.02 -8.22 14.07
C ASN A 320 -4.13 -7.99 15.59
N LEU A 321 -3.13 -8.46 16.32
CA LEU A 321 -3.06 -8.46 17.79
C LEU A 321 -1.69 -8.02 18.26
N THR A 322 -1.65 -7.64 19.54
CA THR A 322 -0.40 -7.52 20.29
C THR A 322 0.18 -8.91 20.59
N TYR A 323 1.49 -9.00 20.84
CA TYR A 323 2.14 -10.25 21.21
C TYR A 323 1.55 -10.83 22.50
N LEU A 324 1.22 -9.97 23.48
CA LEU A 324 0.59 -10.39 24.72
C LEU A 324 -0.78 -11.03 24.48
N GLN A 325 -1.63 -10.39 23.68
CA GLN A 325 -2.95 -10.93 23.30
C GLN A 325 -2.84 -12.26 22.55
N LEU A 326 -1.85 -12.39 21.66
CA LEU A 326 -1.61 -13.66 20.97
C LEU A 326 -1.09 -14.74 21.92
N MET A 327 -0.24 -14.37 22.89
CA MET A 327 0.30 -15.29 23.90
C MET A 327 -0.77 -15.78 24.89
N GLU A 328 -1.76 -14.95 25.21
CA GLU A 328 -2.94 -15.34 26.01
C GLU A 328 -3.83 -16.36 25.30
N ARG A 329 -3.85 -16.35 23.95
CA ARG A 329 -4.56 -17.34 23.13
C ARG A 329 -3.79 -18.64 22.93
N CYS A 330 -2.51 -18.68 23.31
CA CYS A 330 -1.70 -19.90 23.23
C CYS A 330 -2.00 -20.86 24.39
N MET A 331 -1.91 -22.15 24.12
CA MET A 331 -1.99 -23.18 25.16
C MET A 331 -0.60 -23.48 25.72
N THR A 332 -0.52 -23.84 26.99
CA THR A 332 0.72 -24.37 27.56
C THR A 332 0.69 -25.89 27.42
N ASP A 333 1.70 -26.45 26.75
CA ASP A 333 1.84 -27.89 26.59
C ASP A 333 2.21 -28.51 27.95
N PRO A 334 1.38 -29.41 28.52
CA PRO A 334 1.64 -29.99 29.83
C PRO A 334 2.90 -30.87 29.89
N GLU A 335 3.38 -31.39 28.75
CA GLU A 335 4.58 -32.23 28.71
C GLU A 335 5.88 -31.42 28.72
N THR A 336 5.91 -30.29 28.00
CA THR A 336 7.14 -29.50 27.79
C THR A 336 7.14 -28.18 28.56
N GLY A 337 6.00 -27.73 29.05
CA GLY A 337 5.82 -26.41 29.65
C GLY A 337 5.87 -25.26 28.63
N LEU A 338 5.97 -25.56 27.33
CA LEU A 338 6.09 -24.57 26.28
C LEU A 338 4.73 -23.99 25.87
N ARG A 339 4.70 -22.70 25.53
CA ARG A 339 3.52 -22.06 24.95
C ARG A 339 3.42 -22.36 23.46
N LEU A 340 2.34 -22.98 23.04
CA LEU A 340 2.08 -23.34 21.64
C LEU A 340 0.82 -22.64 21.14
N LEU A 341 0.91 -22.06 19.94
CA LEU A 341 -0.23 -21.47 19.26
C LEU A 341 -1.18 -22.58 18.80
N LEU A 342 -2.40 -22.58 19.33
CA LEU A 342 -3.42 -23.56 18.98
C LEU A 342 -3.95 -23.25 17.57
N LEU A 343 -3.75 -24.15 16.61
CA LEU A 343 -4.45 -24.10 15.34
C LEU A 343 -5.65 -25.03 15.38
N LYS A 344 -6.83 -24.42 15.40
CA LYS A 344 -8.09 -25.15 15.25
C LYS A 344 -8.21 -25.52 13.78
N GLU A 345 -8.63 -26.75 13.49
CA GLU A 345 -9.11 -27.03 12.15
C GLU A 345 -10.26 -26.06 11.89
N LYS A 346 -10.09 -25.18 10.90
CA LYS A 346 -11.25 -24.61 10.23
C LYS A 346 -12.02 -25.84 9.74
N LYS A 347 -13.12 -26.20 10.42
CA LYS A 347 -14.17 -26.99 9.78
C LYS A 347 -14.28 -26.35 8.42
N ARG A 348 -13.94 -27.10 7.38
CA ARG A 348 -14.30 -26.70 6.05
C ARG A 348 -15.84 -26.79 6.01
N GLU A 349 -16.52 -25.85 6.64
CA GLU A 349 -17.31 -24.93 5.83
C GLU A 349 -16.35 -24.48 4.74
N ARG A 350 -16.29 -25.29 3.69
CA ARG A 350 -16.09 -24.75 2.36
C ARG A 350 -17.21 -23.73 2.28
N LYS A 351 -16.94 -22.50 2.74
CA LYS A 351 -17.52 -21.30 2.15
C LYS A 351 -17.41 -21.63 0.69
N THR A 352 -18.59 -21.91 0.13
CA THR A 352 -18.78 -22.13 -1.27
C THR A 352 -17.99 -21.03 -1.92
N SER A 353 -16.80 -21.33 -2.42
CA SER A 353 -16.23 -20.49 -3.44
C SER A 353 -17.12 -20.80 -4.64
N SER A 354 -18.32 -20.22 -4.66
CA SER A 354 -18.91 -19.81 -5.90
C SER A 354 -17.83 -18.91 -6.50
N LYS A 355 -16.93 -19.50 -7.27
CA LYS A 355 -16.30 -18.77 -8.36
C LYS A 355 -17.47 -18.47 -9.29
N SER A 356 -18.23 -17.43 -8.97
CA SER A 356 -19.16 -16.88 -9.94
C SER A 356 -18.29 -16.21 -10.99
N SER A 357 -17.91 -16.99 -11.99
CA SER A 357 -17.48 -16.40 -13.24
C SER A 357 -18.76 -15.93 -13.91
N VAL A 358 -19.23 -14.73 -13.56
CA VAL A 358 -20.30 -14.06 -14.30
C VAL A 358 -19.77 -13.82 -15.72
N ARG A 359 -20.00 -14.77 -16.63
CA ARG A 359 -19.75 -14.55 -18.06
C ARG A 359 -20.90 -13.70 -18.59
N LYS A 360 -20.72 -12.38 -18.53
CA LYS A 360 -21.63 -11.45 -19.22
C LYS A 360 -21.51 -11.68 -20.72
N ARG A 361 -22.58 -12.12 -21.39
CA ARG A 361 -22.69 -11.88 -22.83
C ARG A 361 -23.01 -10.40 -22.98
N ARG A 362 -22.05 -9.63 -23.45
CA ARG A 362 -22.24 -8.22 -23.79
C ARG A 362 -22.61 -8.15 -25.27
N VAL A 363 -23.76 -7.56 -25.58
CA VAL A 363 -24.10 -7.21 -26.96
C VAL A 363 -23.39 -5.89 -27.25
N VAL A 364 -22.49 -5.89 -28.23
CA VAL A 364 -21.74 -4.70 -28.63
C VAL A 364 -22.37 -4.16 -29.90
N ILE A 365 -22.92 -2.96 -29.84
CA ILE A 365 -23.42 -2.24 -31.02
C ILE A 365 -22.36 -1.22 -31.40
N VAL A 366 -21.95 -1.20 -32.66
CA VAL A 366 -20.95 -0.25 -33.16
C VAL A 366 -21.68 0.86 -33.91
N ASP A 367 -21.39 2.10 -33.53
CA ASP A 367 -21.91 3.27 -34.22
C ASP A 367 -21.33 3.34 -35.64
N PRO A 368 -22.16 3.30 -36.70
CA PRO A 368 -21.70 3.24 -38.09
C PRO A 368 -20.85 4.44 -38.52
N GLU A 369 -21.06 5.62 -37.93
CA GLU A 369 -20.36 6.85 -38.32
C GLU A 369 -19.02 7.04 -37.59
N SER A 370 -18.92 6.54 -36.36
CA SER A 370 -17.74 6.76 -35.51
C SER A 370 -16.89 5.52 -35.28
N GLY A 371 -17.39 4.33 -35.61
CA GLY A 371 -16.72 3.04 -35.37
C GLY A 371 -16.53 2.72 -33.88
N LYS A 372 -17.11 3.50 -32.97
CA LYS A 372 -17.02 3.30 -31.53
C LYS A 372 -18.08 2.31 -31.05
N GLU A 373 -17.67 1.44 -30.15
CA GLU A 373 -18.58 0.55 -29.43
C GLU A 373 -19.49 1.35 -28.49
N MET A 374 -20.77 0.99 -28.45
CA MET A 374 -21.80 1.57 -27.59
C MET A 374 -22.74 0.50 -27.06
N SER A 375 -23.39 0.82 -25.94
CA SER A 375 -24.37 -0.07 -25.30
C SER A 375 -25.68 -0.16 -26.08
N VAL A 376 -26.43 -1.24 -25.86
CA VAL A 376 -27.79 -1.42 -26.42
C VAL A 376 -28.70 -0.23 -26.08
N TYR A 377 -28.56 0.31 -24.88
CA TYR A 377 -29.31 1.49 -24.43
C TYR A 377 -28.91 2.78 -25.16
N GLU A 378 -27.62 3.01 -25.36
CA GLU A 378 -27.13 4.18 -26.12
C GLU A 378 -27.55 4.13 -27.59
N ALA A 379 -27.54 2.95 -28.20
CA ALA A 379 -28.03 2.75 -29.56
C ALA A 379 -29.53 3.08 -29.68
N TYR A 380 -30.34 2.69 -28.68
CA TYR A 380 -31.77 3.05 -28.64
C TYR A 380 -31.99 4.55 -28.46
N GLN A 381 -31.24 5.19 -27.55
CA GLN A 381 -31.32 6.65 -27.34
C GLN A 381 -30.91 7.45 -28.58
N LYS A 382 -29.95 6.95 -29.38
CA LYS A 382 -29.58 7.55 -30.66
C LYS A 382 -30.53 7.19 -31.81
N GLY A 383 -31.55 6.36 -31.58
CA GLY A 383 -32.48 5.90 -32.61
C GLY A 383 -31.86 4.95 -33.65
N LEU A 384 -30.69 4.37 -33.35
CA LEU A 384 -30.01 3.40 -34.22
C LEU A 384 -30.67 2.01 -34.18
N ILE A 385 -31.40 1.72 -33.10
CA ILE A 385 -32.26 0.54 -32.97
C ILE A 385 -33.64 0.98 -32.47
N ASP A 386 -34.68 0.30 -32.93
CA ASP A 386 -36.06 0.58 -32.50
C ASP A 386 -36.37 -0.05 -31.14
N HIS A 387 -37.50 0.33 -30.55
CA HIS A 387 -37.87 -0.10 -29.21
C HIS A 387 -38.02 -1.62 -29.08
N GLN A 388 -38.46 -2.30 -30.15
CA GLN A 388 -38.62 -3.74 -30.14
C GLN A 388 -37.25 -4.44 -30.13
N THR A 389 -36.33 -4.01 -31.00
CA THR A 389 -34.95 -4.51 -31.04
C THR A 389 -34.18 -4.19 -29.76
N TYR A 390 -34.44 -3.03 -29.12
CA TYR A 390 -33.86 -2.69 -27.82
C TYR A 390 -34.25 -3.71 -26.74
N ILE A 391 -35.53 -4.08 -26.65
CA ILE A 391 -35.98 -5.08 -25.68
C ILE A 391 -35.35 -6.44 -25.97
N GLU A 392 -35.31 -6.87 -27.22
CA GLU A 392 -34.73 -8.16 -27.62
C GLU A 392 -33.22 -8.25 -27.33
N LEU A 393 -32.46 -7.19 -27.63
CA LEU A 393 -31.01 -7.14 -27.38
C LEU A 393 -30.71 -6.96 -25.89
N SER A 394 -31.52 -6.20 -25.16
CA SER A 394 -31.41 -6.07 -23.69
C SER A 394 -31.72 -7.40 -22.98
N GLU A 395 -32.63 -8.21 -23.50
CA GLU A 395 -32.89 -9.57 -23.01
C GLU A 395 -31.73 -10.53 -23.28
N GLN A 396 -30.96 -10.33 -24.36
CA GLN A 396 -29.76 -11.12 -24.65
C GLN A 396 -28.56 -10.78 -23.76
N GLU A 397 -28.55 -9.62 -23.11
CA GLU A 397 -27.56 -9.25 -22.08
C GLU A 397 -27.77 -9.98 -20.73
N CYS A 398 -28.71 -10.94 -20.66
CA CYS A 398 -29.05 -11.68 -19.44
C CYS A 398 -27.82 -12.24 -18.69
N GLU A 399 -27.83 -12.00 -17.38
CA GLU A 399 -26.79 -12.44 -16.45
C GLU A 399 -26.98 -13.93 -16.12
N TRP A 400 -26.23 -14.78 -16.80
CA TRP A 400 -26.13 -16.19 -16.47
C TRP A 400 -25.00 -16.42 -15.47
N GLU A 401 -25.29 -17.17 -14.41
CA GLU A 401 -24.32 -17.57 -13.41
C GLU A 401 -24.04 -19.07 -13.54
N GLU A 402 -22.83 -19.43 -13.94
CA GLU A 402 -22.39 -20.83 -13.96
C GLU A 402 -21.91 -21.20 -12.55
N ILE A 403 -22.56 -22.18 -11.94
CA ILE A 403 -22.25 -22.71 -10.61
C ILE A 403 -21.88 -24.18 -10.75
N THR A 404 -20.66 -24.53 -10.39
CA THR A 404 -20.24 -25.92 -10.27
C THR A 404 -20.51 -26.42 -8.85
N ILE A 405 -21.49 -27.32 -8.70
CA ILE A 405 -21.86 -27.93 -7.42
C ILE A 405 -21.21 -29.31 -7.34
N THR A 406 -20.37 -29.52 -6.32
CA THR A 406 -19.84 -30.86 -6.01
C THR A 406 -20.63 -31.42 -4.84
N SER A 407 -21.40 -32.49 -5.09
CA SER A 407 -22.18 -33.16 -4.04
C SER A 407 -21.26 -33.92 -3.07
N SER A 408 -21.80 -34.33 -1.92
CA SER A 408 -21.13 -35.13 -0.88
C SER A 408 -20.46 -36.40 -1.42
N ASP A 409 -20.99 -36.93 -2.53
CA ASP A 409 -20.59 -38.21 -3.10
C ASP A 409 -19.47 -38.06 -4.15
N GLY A 410 -18.90 -36.86 -4.28
CA GLY A 410 -17.82 -36.55 -5.23
C GLY A 410 -18.27 -36.28 -6.66
N VAL A 411 -19.58 -36.38 -6.95
CA VAL A 411 -20.16 -36.05 -8.25
C VAL A 411 -20.17 -34.52 -8.43
N VAL A 412 -19.47 -34.05 -9.46
CA VAL A 412 -19.40 -32.63 -9.84
C VAL A 412 -20.46 -32.38 -10.90
N LYS A 413 -21.49 -31.60 -10.57
CA LYS A 413 -22.52 -31.13 -11.50
C LYS A 413 -22.31 -29.66 -11.83
N SER A 414 -22.37 -29.30 -13.09
CA SER A 414 -22.27 -27.91 -13.53
C SER A 414 -23.66 -27.38 -13.86
N MET A 415 -24.09 -26.30 -13.23
CA MET A 415 -25.44 -25.75 -13.38
C MET A 415 -25.37 -24.29 -13.82
N ILE A 416 -26.22 -23.92 -14.76
CA ILE A 416 -26.38 -22.53 -15.21
C ILE A 416 -27.66 -21.97 -14.58
N ILE A 417 -27.54 -20.84 -13.88
CA ILE A 417 -28.66 -20.16 -13.24
C ILE A 417 -28.95 -18.86 -13.97
N ASP A 418 -30.20 -18.68 -14.39
CA ASP A 418 -30.72 -17.41 -14.87
C ASP A 418 -31.08 -16.54 -13.65
N ARG A 419 -30.34 -15.45 -13.40
CA ARG A 419 -30.57 -14.57 -12.25
C ARG A 419 -31.91 -13.81 -12.30
N ARG A 420 -32.52 -13.67 -13.49
CA ARG A 420 -33.80 -12.96 -13.66
C ARG A 420 -34.99 -13.87 -13.39
N SER A 421 -34.93 -15.13 -13.83
CA SER A 421 -36.03 -16.08 -13.66
C SER A 421 -35.86 -17.03 -12.48
N GLY A 422 -34.65 -17.15 -11.92
CA GLY A 422 -34.29 -18.11 -10.87
C GLY A 422 -34.25 -19.56 -11.35
N ARG A 423 -34.39 -19.81 -12.66
CA ARG A 423 -34.37 -21.16 -13.24
C ARG A 423 -32.95 -21.69 -13.33
N GLN A 424 -32.81 -22.98 -13.07
CA GLN A 424 -31.52 -23.68 -13.01
C GLN A 424 -31.48 -24.77 -14.08
N TYR A 425 -30.38 -24.85 -14.81
CA TYR A 425 -30.18 -25.78 -15.91
C TYR A 425 -28.93 -26.62 -15.65
N ASP A 426 -29.08 -27.94 -15.57
CA ASP A 426 -27.95 -28.88 -15.44
C ASP A 426 -27.27 -29.04 -16.81
N ILE A 427 -25.98 -28.72 -16.89
CA ILE A 427 -25.19 -28.77 -18.13
C ILE A 427 -25.05 -30.23 -18.61
N ASP A 428 -24.96 -31.19 -17.70
CA ASP A 428 -24.82 -32.60 -18.07
C ASP A 428 -26.14 -33.17 -18.62
N ASP A 429 -27.29 -32.72 -18.10
CA ASP A 429 -28.63 -33.03 -18.65
C ASP A 429 -28.81 -32.36 -20.03
N ALA A 430 -28.30 -31.13 -20.22
CA ALA A 430 -28.35 -30.43 -21.51
C ALA A 430 -27.48 -31.12 -22.59
N ILE A 431 -26.31 -31.64 -22.22
CA ILE A 431 -25.44 -32.43 -23.12
C ILE A 431 -26.09 -33.78 -23.45
N THR A 432 -26.68 -34.46 -22.46
CA THR A 432 -27.36 -35.75 -22.66
C THR A 432 -28.58 -35.63 -23.58
N ARG A 433 -29.25 -34.47 -23.57
CA ARG A 433 -30.36 -34.13 -24.46
C ARG A 433 -29.94 -33.55 -25.82
N GLY A 434 -28.63 -33.43 -26.08
CA GLY A 434 -28.09 -32.95 -27.35
C GLY A 434 -28.22 -31.43 -27.58
N LEU A 435 -28.38 -30.64 -26.52
CA LEU A 435 -28.55 -29.18 -26.59
C LEU A 435 -27.20 -28.42 -26.64
N ILE A 436 -26.07 -29.06 -26.31
CA ILE A 436 -24.72 -28.48 -26.29
C ILE A 436 -23.70 -29.47 -26.89
N ASP A 437 -22.80 -29.00 -27.76
CA ASP A 437 -21.81 -29.81 -28.46
C ASP A 437 -20.46 -29.93 -27.69
N ASN A 438 -19.88 -31.14 -27.64
CA ASN A 438 -18.87 -31.56 -26.65
C ASN A 438 -17.42 -31.10 -26.93
N ARG A 439 -17.20 -30.22 -27.91
CA ARG A 439 -15.85 -29.92 -28.45
C ARG A 439 -15.08 -28.80 -27.72
N SER A 440 -15.67 -28.15 -26.71
CA SER A 440 -15.15 -26.88 -26.17
C SER A 440 -14.48 -26.97 -24.79
N ARG A 441 -14.18 -28.16 -24.25
CA ARG A 441 -13.70 -28.33 -22.85
C ARG A 441 -12.22 -28.66 -22.66
N SER A 442 -11.39 -28.69 -23.71
CA SER A 442 -9.98 -29.12 -23.58
C SER A 442 -8.96 -28.01 -23.90
N SER A 443 -8.59 -27.22 -22.89
CA SER A 443 -7.19 -26.80 -22.71
C SER A 443 -6.96 -26.25 -21.31
N SER A 444 -6.33 -27.04 -20.44
CA SER A 444 -5.38 -26.63 -19.39
C SER A 444 -5.18 -27.76 -18.37
N PHE A 445 -4.30 -28.72 -18.64
CA PHE A 445 -3.41 -29.38 -17.68
C PHE A 445 -2.38 -30.18 -18.50
N GLY A 446 -1.09 -29.83 -18.36
CA GLY A 446 -0.04 -30.23 -19.30
C GLY A 446 0.54 -31.62 -19.07
N SER A 447 1.09 -32.22 -20.14
CA SER A 447 2.40 -32.89 -20.16
C SER A 447 2.80 -33.31 -21.58
N SER A 448 4.11 -33.29 -21.80
CA SER A 448 4.91 -33.58 -23.00
C SER A 448 4.52 -34.83 -23.83
N SER A 449 4.47 -34.69 -25.17
CA SER A 449 5.24 -35.54 -26.09
C SER A 449 5.17 -35.02 -27.55
N SER A 450 6.29 -35.14 -28.23
CA SER A 450 6.62 -34.81 -29.62
C SER A 450 5.74 -35.51 -30.66
N TYR A 451 5.34 -34.82 -31.75
CA TYR A 451 5.54 -35.21 -33.17
C TYR A 451 5.23 -34.02 -34.10
N THR A 452 5.91 -34.00 -35.25
CA THR A 452 6.00 -32.95 -36.28
C THR A 452 4.92 -33.09 -37.37
N ALA A 453 4.35 -31.98 -37.86
CA ALA A 453 4.26 -31.58 -39.29
C ALA A 453 3.18 -30.48 -39.53
N SER A 454 3.58 -29.48 -40.31
CA SER A 454 2.92 -28.22 -40.71
C SER A 454 1.81 -28.38 -41.78
N PRO A 455 1.28 -27.31 -42.43
CA PRO A 455 0.67 -26.06 -41.93
C PRO A 455 -0.69 -25.73 -42.62
N VAL A 456 -1.70 -25.23 -41.90
CA VAL A 456 -2.92 -24.62 -42.50
C VAL A 456 -3.43 -23.49 -41.58
N PRO A 457 -3.87 -22.32 -42.10
CA PRO A 457 -3.53 -21.01 -41.54
C PRO A 457 -4.39 -20.60 -40.36
N SER A 458 -3.74 -19.94 -39.39
CA SER A 458 -4.38 -19.38 -38.21
C SER A 458 -5.19 -18.13 -38.56
N ILE A 459 -6.51 -18.23 -38.55
CA ILE A 459 -7.38 -17.06 -38.39
C ILE A 459 -7.35 -16.71 -36.90
N LYS A 460 -6.53 -15.72 -36.54
CA LYS A 460 -6.48 -15.13 -35.20
C LYS A 460 -7.76 -14.35 -34.97
N THR A 461 -8.43 -14.63 -33.86
CA THR A 461 -9.34 -13.68 -33.20
C THR A 461 -8.53 -12.43 -32.81
N PRO A 462 -9.06 -11.21 -32.99
CA PRO A 462 -8.31 -10.00 -32.67
C PRO A 462 -8.19 -9.87 -31.16
N ALA A 463 -7.00 -10.16 -30.63
CA ALA A 463 -6.59 -9.62 -29.34
C ALA A 463 -6.59 -8.10 -29.46
N THR A 464 -7.23 -7.39 -28.53
CA THR A 464 -6.99 -5.96 -28.35
C THR A 464 -5.50 -5.81 -28.08
N THR A 465 -4.74 -5.56 -29.14
CA THR A 465 -3.29 -5.57 -29.12
C THR A 465 -2.93 -4.23 -28.51
N TRP A 466 -2.56 -4.22 -27.22
CA TRP A 466 -1.93 -3.05 -26.64
C TRP A 466 -0.70 -2.75 -27.48
N ASN A 467 -0.67 -1.57 -28.11
CA ASN A 467 0.48 -1.13 -28.88
C ASN A 467 1.49 -0.50 -27.93
N ASP A 468 2.73 -0.95 -28.01
CA ASP A 468 3.81 -0.39 -27.21
C ASP A 468 3.91 1.13 -27.47
N PRO A 469 4.05 1.98 -26.44
CA PRO A 469 4.15 3.43 -26.60
C PRO A 469 5.36 3.79 -27.47
N THR A 470 5.11 4.48 -28.58
CA THR A 470 6.15 4.92 -29.53
C THR A 470 6.46 6.41 -29.41
N GLU A 471 5.55 7.20 -28.85
CA GLU A 471 5.73 8.62 -28.59
C GLU A 471 6.15 8.84 -27.13
N GLU A 472 7.18 9.69 -26.93
CA GLU A 472 7.58 10.11 -25.59
C GLU A 472 6.56 11.08 -25.03
N THR A 473 5.88 10.69 -23.95
CA THR A 473 4.88 11.52 -23.28
C THR A 473 5.35 11.86 -21.87
N GLY A 474 5.04 13.07 -21.41
CA GLY A 474 5.40 13.49 -20.06
C GLY A 474 4.60 12.74 -18.98
N PRO A 475 5.18 12.55 -17.78
CA PRO A 475 4.43 12.08 -16.61
C PRO A 475 3.40 13.14 -16.19
N VAL A 476 2.56 12.80 -15.21
CA VAL A 476 1.72 13.79 -14.52
C VAL A 476 2.61 14.88 -13.91
N ALA A 477 2.49 16.10 -14.42
CA ALA A 477 3.33 17.26 -14.11
C ALA A 477 2.85 18.03 -12.87
N GLY A 478 1.55 18.04 -12.62
CA GLY A 478 0.95 18.78 -11.50
C GLY A 478 -0.50 18.40 -11.27
N ILE A 479 -1.13 19.12 -10.36
CA ILE A 479 -2.54 18.94 -10.00
C ILE A 479 -3.31 20.19 -10.45
N LEU A 480 -4.47 19.97 -11.08
CA LEU A 480 -5.42 21.03 -11.37
C LEU A 480 -6.52 20.98 -10.31
N ASP A 481 -6.60 22.00 -9.46
CA ASP A 481 -7.70 22.16 -8.54
C ASP A 481 -8.93 22.63 -9.31
N THR A 482 -9.96 21.80 -9.41
CA THR A 482 -11.17 22.12 -10.18
C THR A 482 -12.04 23.16 -9.47
N ASP A 483 -11.86 23.35 -8.17
CA ASP A 483 -12.68 24.28 -7.40
C ASP A 483 -12.17 25.72 -7.55
N THR A 484 -10.84 25.89 -7.66
CA THR A 484 -10.18 27.20 -7.84
C THR A 484 -9.69 27.46 -9.27
N LEU A 485 -9.64 26.42 -10.11
CA LEU A 485 -9.02 26.42 -11.45
C LEU A 485 -7.52 26.75 -11.43
N GLU A 486 -6.85 26.54 -10.29
CA GLU A 486 -5.41 26.74 -10.16
C GLU A 486 -4.62 25.47 -10.50
N LYS A 487 -3.56 25.62 -11.29
CA LYS A 487 -2.53 24.59 -11.44
C LYS A 487 -1.52 24.72 -10.31
N VAL A 488 -1.33 23.64 -9.56
CA VAL A 488 -0.45 23.61 -8.39
C VAL A 488 0.56 22.47 -8.52
N SER A 489 1.72 22.64 -7.88
CA SER A 489 2.71 21.56 -7.77
C SER A 489 2.14 20.42 -6.93
N ILE A 490 2.70 19.22 -7.07
CA ILE A 490 2.25 18.07 -6.28
C ILE A 490 2.46 18.33 -4.79
N THR A 491 3.58 18.97 -4.40
CA THR A 491 3.86 19.33 -3.00
C THR A 491 2.86 20.35 -2.47
N GLU A 492 2.52 21.38 -3.24
CA GLU A 492 1.50 22.35 -2.85
C GLU A 492 0.13 21.68 -2.70
N ALA A 493 -0.23 20.76 -3.60
CA ALA A 493 -1.47 20.00 -3.53
C ALA A 493 -1.56 19.10 -2.28
N ILE A 494 -0.42 18.57 -1.81
CA ILE A 494 -0.32 17.84 -0.54
C ILE A 494 -0.61 18.80 0.63
N HIS A 495 0.04 19.97 0.66
CA HIS A 495 -0.15 20.95 1.75
C HIS A 495 -1.58 21.48 1.80
N ARG A 496 -2.25 21.59 0.64
CA ARG A 496 -3.67 21.95 0.53
C ARG A 496 -4.65 20.79 0.79
N ASN A 497 -4.14 19.58 1.11
CA ASN A 497 -4.93 18.36 1.29
C ASN A 497 -5.81 17.96 0.08
N LEU A 498 -5.46 18.43 -1.13
CA LEU A 498 -6.11 18.00 -2.38
C LEU A 498 -5.69 16.56 -2.73
N VAL A 499 -4.45 16.22 -2.42
CA VAL A 499 -3.83 14.91 -2.63
C VAL A 499 -3.29 14.39 -1.30
N ASP A 500 -3.50 13.10 -1.00
CA ASP A 500 -2.92 12.49 0.19
C ASP A 500 -1.40 12.31 0.07
N ASN A 501 -0.69 12.27 1.20
CA ASN A 501 0.77 12.15 1.24
C ASN A 501 1.32 10.95 0.43
N ILE A 502 0.61 9.82 0.40
CA ILE A 502 1.06 8.62 -0.28
C ILE A 502 0.94 8.82 -1.79
N THR A 503 -0.24 9.26 -2.27
CA THR A 503 -0.46 9.55 -3.69
C THR A 503 0.50 10.64 -4.17
N GLY A 504 0.69 11.70 -3.40
CA GLY A 504 1.62 12.78 -3.70
C GLY A 504 3.07 12.30 -3.82
N GLN A 505 3.53 11.48 -2.88
CA GLN A 505 4.85 10.84 -2.97
C GLN A 505 4.98 9.99 -4.24
N ARG A 506 3.97 9.17 -4.58
CA ARG A 506 4.01 8.29 -5.75
C ARG A 506 4.03 9.08 -7.08
N LEU A 507 3.35 10.23 -7.14
CA LEU A 507 3.41 11.12 -8.30
C LEU A 507 4.79 11.79 -8.42
N LEU A 508 5.40 12.23 -7.31
CA LEU A 508 6.76 12.77 -7.30
C LEU A 508 7.81 11.71 -7.67
N GLU A 509 7.66 10.47 -7.20
CA GLU A 509 8.49 9.34 -7.64
C GLU A 509 8.39 9.12 -9.15
N ALA A 510 7.19 9.22 -9.72
CA ALA A 510 6.97 9.07 -11.16
C ALA A 510 7.67 10.16 -11.98
N GLN A 511 7.69 11.40 -11.49
CA GLN A 511 8.46 12.49 -12.12
C GLN A 511 9.97 12.25 -12.01
N ALA A 512 10.45 11.91 -10.81
CA ALA A 512 11.86 11.68 -10.54
C ALA A 512 12.44 10.51 -11.37
N CYS A 513 11.66 9.44 -11.60
CA CYS A 513 12.11 8.30 -12.40
C CYS A 513 12.03 8.50 -13.92
N THR A 514 11.48 9.62 -14.39
CA THR A 514 11.31 9.93 -15.82
C THR A 514 12.09 11.15 -16.31
N GLY A 515 12.86 11.81 -15.44
CA GLY A 515 13.74 12.90 -15.84
C GLY A 515 14.06 13.91 -14.74
N GLY A 516 13.17 14.06 -13.77
CA GLY A 516 13.27 15.11 -12.76
C GLY A 516 11.91 15.68 -12.39
N ILE A 517 11.90 16.56 -11.39
CA ILE A 517 10.68 17.16 -10.86
C ILE A 517 10.23 18.28 -11.79
N ILE A 518 8.96 18.30 -12.15
CA ILE A 518 8.40 19.26 -13.10
C ILE A 518 7.77 20.40 -12.32
N ASP A 519 8.09 21.63 -12.70
CA ASP A 519 7.33 22.80 -12.30
C ASP A 519 6.11 22.96 -13.23
N PRO A 520 4.86 22.83 -12.75
CA PRO A 520 3.68 22.94 -13.59
C PRO A 520 3.45 24.34 -14.17
N ASN A 521 4.10 25.37 -13.63
CA ASN A 521 3.97 26.74 -14.14
C ASN A 521 4.85 26.99 -15.36
N THR A 522 6.10 26.50 -15.31
CA THR A 522 7.11 26.74 -16.34
C THR A 522 7.27 25.57 -17.32
N GLY A 523 6.89 24.36 -16.89
CA GLY A 523 7.18 23.12 -17.60
C GLY A 523 8.63 22.66 -17.52
N GLU A 524 9.49 23.40 -16.81
CA GLU A 524 10.89 23.05 -16.65
C GLU A 524 11.05 21.85 -15.71
N LYS A 525 12.03 20.99 -16.03
CA LYS A 525 12.43 19.85 -15.21
C LYS A 525 13.65 20.21 -14.39
N PHE A 526 13.57 19.98 -13.08
CA PHE A 526 14.66 20.21 -12.13
C PHE A 526 15.19 18.90 -11.57
N SER A 527 16.47 18.90 -11.21
CA SER A 527 17.01 17.86 -10.34
C SER A 527 16.28 17.92 -8.99
N VAL A 528 16.24 16.80 -8.26
CA VAL A 528 15.56 16.76 -6.95
C VAL A 528 16.16 17.80 -5.98
N ALA A 529 17.47 18.04 -6.05
CA ALA A 529 18.15 19.04 -5.23
C ALA A 529 17.73 20.47 -5.60
N ASP A 530 17.66 20.79 -6.89
CA ASP A 530 17.25 22.12 -7.36
C ASP A 530 15.75 22.36 -7.11
N ALA A 531 14.94 21.32 -7.27
CA ALA A 531 13.51 21.35 -6.96
C ALA A 531 13.25 21.65 -5.48
N MET A 532 14.06 21.09 -4.58
CA MET A 532 14.00 21.41 -3.14
C MET A 532 14.33 22.89 -2.89
N ASN A 533 15.37 23.42 -3.52
CA ASN A 533 15.74 24.84 -3.38
C ASN A 533 14.66 25.79 -3.91
N LYS A 534 13.87 25.35 -4.89
CA LYS A 534 12.72 26.07 -5.46
C LYS A 534 11.41 25.85 -4.70
N GLY A 535 11.39 25.00 -3.66
CA GLY A 535 10.17 24.67 -2.91
C GLY A 535 9.18 23.78 -3.67
N LEU A 536 9.61 23.12 -4.76
CA LEU A 536 8.78 22.17 -5.50
C LEU A 536 8.74 20.79 -4.83
N VAL A 537 9.66 20.50 -3.90
CA VAL A 537 9.76 19.27 -3.12
C VAL A 537 10.21 19.58 -1.70
N ASP A 538 9.51 19.01 -0.71
CA ASP A 538 9.91 19.13 0.70
C ASP A 538 11.18 18.34 1.00
N LYS A 539 11.99 18.83 1.96
CA LYS A 539 13.23 18.15 2.39
C LYS A 539 13.02 16.70 2.80
N ILE A 540 11.91 16.38 3.46
CA ILE A 540 11.54 15.02 3.87
C ILE A 540 11.26 14.14 2.65
N MET A 541 10.72 14.72 1.58
CA MET A 541 10.34 14.00 0.38
C MET A 541 11.55 13.68 -0.51
N VAL A 542 12.62 14.50 -0.46
CA VAL A 542 13.88 14.27 -1.18
C VAL A 542 14.45 12.88 -0.86
N ASP A 543 14.55 12.53 0.42
CA ASP A 543 15.08 11.22 0.83
C ASP A 543 14.19 10.06 0.35
N ARG A 544 12.87 10.27 0.39
CA ARG A 544 11.85 9.28 0.00
C ARG A 544 11.84 8.99 -1.50
N ILE A 545 12.17 9.97 -2.36
CA ILE A 545 12.17 9.81 -3.81
C ILE A 545 13.57 9.56 -4.40
N SER A 546 14.60 9.46 -3.56
CA SER A 546 16.00 9.25 -3.99
C SER A 546 16.19 7.99 -4.85
N LEU A 547 15.48 6.89 -4.55
CA LEU A 547 15.51 5.66 -5.36
C LEU A 547 14.91 5.86 -6.75
N ALA A 548 13.84 6.66 -6.86
CA ALA A 548 13.23 6.99 -8.13
C ALA A 548 14.17 7.83 -9.00
N GLN A 549 14.87 8.79 -8.40
CA GLN A 549 15.90 9.57 -9.11
C GLN A 549 17.05 8.67 -9.64
N LYS A 550 17.50 7.68 -8.86
CA LYS A 550 18.48 6.69 -9.33
C LYS A 550 17.97 5.82 -10.47
N ALA A 551 16.67 5.53 -10.51
CA ALA A 551 16.06 4.83 -11.63
C ALA A 551 16.13 5.61 -12.96
N HIS A 552 16.25 6.94 -12.93
CA HIS A 552 16.54 7.76 -14.10
C HIS A 552 18.05 7.89 -14.36
N ASN A 553 18.83 8.27 -13.34
CA ASN A 553 20.26 8.57 -13.48
C ASN A 553 21.17 7.34 -13.65
N GLY A 554 20.64 6.16 -13.36
CA GLY A 554 21.36 4.89 -13.25
C GLY A 554 21.79 4.58 -11.82
N PHE A 555 21.67 3.31 -11.43
CA PHE A 555 22.20 2.79 -10.17
C PHE A 555 23.69 2.52 -10.32
N GLU A 556 24.54 3.38 -9.75
CA GLU A 556 25.99 3.22 -9.78
C GLU A 556 26.45 2.15 -8.77
N ASP A 557 27.17 1.15 -9.26
CA ASP A 557 27.85 0.17 -8.42
C ASP A 557 29.10 0.81 -7.79
N PRO A 558 29.21 0.91 -6.45
CA PRO A 558 30.35 1.54 -5.79
C PRO A 558 31.70 0.89 -6.14
N ARG A 559 31.71 -0.39 -6.50
CA ARG A 559 32.93 -1.14 -6.81
C ARG A 559 33.36 -0.99 -8.25
N THR A 560 32.43 -1.16 -9.18
CA THR A 560 32.74 -1.16 -10.62
C THR A 560 32.57 0.20 -11.28
N LYS A 561 31.93 1.16 -10.59
CA LYS A 561 31.53 2.47 -11.13
C LYS A 561 30.63 2.39 -12.36
N SER A 562 30.13 1.20 -12.66
CA SER A 562 29.19 0.95 -13.74
C SER A 562 27.79 1.33 -13.29
N LYS A 563 27.04 1.98 -14.19
CA LYS A 563 25.64 2.31 -13.96
C LYS A 563 24.74 1.19 -14.47
N MET A 564 23.67 0.92 -13.72
CA MET A 564 22.68 -0.09 -14.06
C MET A 564 21.30 0.55 -14.22
N SER A 565 20.50 0.04 -15.16
CA SER A 565 19.10 0.46 -15.33
C SER A 565 18.23 -0.01 -14.16
N ALA A 566 17.03 0.55 -14.04
CA ALA A 566 16.06 0.12 -13.03
C ALA A 566 15.70 -1.37 -13.15
N ALA A 567 15.63 -1.91 -14.38
CA ALA A 567 15.37 -3.33 -14.63
C ALA A 567 16.54 -4.22 -14.17
N GLN A 568 17.78 -3.80 -14.42
CA GLN A 568 18.97 -4.53 -13.96
C GLN A 568 19.13 -4.46 -12.43
N ALA A 569 18.86 -3.31 -11.83
CA ALA A 569 18.87 -3.13 -10.38
C ALA A 569 17.82 -4.02 -9.70
N LEU A 570 16.62 -4.12 -10.30
CA LEU A 570 15.56 -5.02 -9.86
C LEU A 570 16.01 -6.49 -9.92
N LYS A 571 16.61 -6.93 -11.03
CA LYS A 571 17.12 -8.30 -11.21
C LYS A 571 18.23 -8.66 -10.23
N LYS A 572 19.09 -7.69 -9.87
CA LYS A 572 20.18 -7.87 -8.90
C LYS A 572 19.76 -7.65 -7.44
N GLY A 573 18.50 -7.31 -7.18
CA GLY A 573 17.97 -7.08 -5.83
C GLY A 573 18.38 -5.75 -5.17
N TRP A 574 18.84 -4.78 -5.95
CA TRP A 574 19.19 -3.43 -5.48
C TRP A 574 17.94 -2.54 -5.31
N LEU A 575 16.85 -2.93 -5.96
CA LEU A 575 15.57 -2.25 -5.92
C LEU A 575 14.47 -3.26 -5.54
N TYR A 576 13.64 -2.91 -4.56
CA TYR A 576 12.51 -3.73 -4.14
C TYR A 576 11.54 -3.96 -5.29
N TYR A 577 10.94 -5.15 -5.33
CA TYR A 577 10.10 -5.56 -6.46
C TYR A 577 8.96 -4.60 -6.73
N GLU A 578 8.25 -4.17 -5.68
CA GLU A 578 7.10 -3.29 -5.78
C GLU A 578 7.48 -1.90 -6.29
N ALA A 579 8.62 -1.35 -5.84
CA ALA A 579 9.09 -0.03 -6.28
C ALA A 579 9.63 -0.09 -7.71
N GLY A 580 10.45 -1.10 -8.03
CA GLY A 580 11.00 -1.29 -9.36
C GLY A 580 9.92 -1.54 -10.41
N GLN A 581 8.92 -2.35 -10.09
CA GLN A 581 7.74 -2.56 -10.92
C GLN A 581 7.06 -1.22 -11.26
N ARG A 582 6.78 -0.37 -10.27
CA ARG A 582 6.15 0.94 -10.50
C ARG A 582 7.01 1.86 -11.37
N PHE A 583 8.31 1.92 -11.15
CA PHE A 583 9.20 2.78 -11.95
C PHE A 583 9.26 2.31 -13.41
N LEU A 584 9.31 0.99 -13.65
CA LEU A 584 9.27 0.43 -14.98
C LEU A 584 7.94 0.66 -15.68
N GLU A 585 6.81 0.54 -14.96
CA GLU A 585 5.46 0.85 -15.48
C GLU A 585 5.37 2.32 -15.91
N VAL A 586 5.85 3.25 -15.07
CA VAL A 586 5.85 4.69 -15.38
C VAL A 586 6.76 5.00 -16.57
N GLN A 587 7.99 4.46 -16.61
CA GLN A 587 8.92 4.68 -17.72
C GLN A 587 8.33 4.14 -19.03
N TYR A 588 7.78 2.92 -19.02
CA TYR A 588 7.13 2.34 -20.18
C TYR A 588 5.96 3.19 -20.70
N LEU A 589 5.05 3.61 -19.82
CA LEU A 589 3.90 4.45 -20.19
C LEU A 589 4.30 5.83 -20.74
N THR A 590 5.47 6.33 -20.38
CA THR A 590 6.00 7.64 -20.82
C THR A 590 6.86 7.55 -22.09
N GLY A 591 6.88 6.40 -22.78
CA GLY A 591 7.54 6.27 -24.09
C GLY A 591 8.72 5.29 -24.13
N GLY A 592 8.95 4.52 -23.06
CA GLY A 592 9.93 3.44 -23.05
C GLY A 592 10.86 3.44 -21.83
N LEU A 593 11.67 2.40 -21.72
CA LEU A 593 12.55 2.19 -20.58
C LEU A 593 13.76 3.11 -20.63
N ILE A 594 14.25 3.49 -19.44
CA ILE A 594 15.47 4.31 -19.32
C ILE A 594 16.65 3.39 -19.06
N GLU A 595 17.63 3.41 -19.96
CA GLU A 595 18.93 2.76 -19.77
C GLU A 595 20.02 3.81 -19.62
N PRO A 596 20.93 3.70 -18.63
CA PRO A 596 21.98 4.70 -18.42
C PRO A 596 23.01 4.76 -19.55
N ASP A 597 23.16 3.67 -20.31
CA ASP A 597 24.07 3.58 -21.45
C ASP A 597 23.43 4.03 -22.77
N ALA A 598 22.13 4.34 -22.77
CA ALA A 598 21.39 4.82 -23.93
C ALA A 598 21.14 6.33 -23.82
N SER A 599 21.26 7.05 -24.94
CA SER A 599 21.01 8.49 -25.00
C SER A 599 19.52 8.87 -25.02
N GLY A 600 18.62 7.90 -24.91
CA GLY A 600 17.17 8.08 -25.01
C GLY A 600 16.38 6.87 -24.50
N ARG A 601 15.07 6.87 -24.74
CA ARG A 601 14.16 5.77 -24.36
C ARG A 601 14.47 4.51 -25.17
N VAL A 602 14.47 3.37 -24.50
CA VAL A 602 14.68 2.04 -25.10
C VAL A 602 13.35 1.29 -25.12
N SER A 603 13.00 0.71 -26.27
CA SER A 603 11.78 -0.09 -26.41
C SER A 603 11.87 -1.39 -25.60
N ILE A 604 10.72 -1.98 -25.24
CA ILE A 604 10.69 -3.26 -24.51
C ILE A 604 11.41 -4.35 -25.31
N ASP A 605 11.19 -4.43 -26.63
CA ASP A 605 11.80 -5.45 -27.48
C ASP A 605 13.32 -5.31 -27.53
N GLU A 606 13.83 -4.08 -27.60
CA GLU A 606 15.27 -3.83 -27.57
C GLU A 606 15.88 -4.16 -26.20
N ALA A 607 15.21 -3.80 -25.11
CA ALA A 607 15.65 -4.13 -23.75
C ALA A 607 15.70 -5.65 -23.51
N VAL A 608 14.71 -6.40 -24.02
CA VAL A 608 14.71 -7.87 -23.98
C VAL A 608 15.84 -8.44 -24.83
N LYS A 609 16.07 -7.89 -26.03
CA LYS A 609 17.16 -8.32 -26.93
C LYS A 609 18.55 -8.08 -26.33
N LYS A 610 18.74 -6.97 -25.62
CA LYS A 610 19.96 -6.65 -24.86
C LYS A 610 20.10 -7.48 -23.58
N GLY A 611 19.05 -8.17 -23.14
CA GLY A 611 19.02 -8.94 -21.90
C GLY A 611 19.00 -8.09 -20.63
N THR A 612 18.71 -6.78 -20.75
CA THR A 612 18.55 -5.86 -19.62
C THR A 612 17.20 -6.04 -18.94
N LEU A 613 16.19 -6.51 -19.68
CA LEU A 613 14.85 -6.84 -19.20
C LEU A 613 14.52 -8.32 -19.46
N ASP A 614 13.96 -9.00 -18.46
CA ASP A 614 13.51 -10.38 -18.62
C ASP A 614 12.17 -10.46 -19.39
N ALA A 615 11.98 -11.49 -20.22
CA ALA A 615 10.78 -11.66 -21.04
C ALA A 615 9.47 -11.71 -20.22
N ARG A 616 9.52 -12.26 -19.00
CA ARG A 616 8.36 -12.28 -18.09
C ARG A 616 7.97 -10.88 -17.60
N THR A 617 8.97 -10.05 -17.32
CA THR A 617 8.76 -8.65 -16.89
C THR A 617 8.24 -7.82 -18.06
N ALA A 618 8.77 -8.04 -19.28
CA ALA A 618 8.25 -7.44 -20.51
C ALA A 618 6.77 -7.76 -20.74
N GLN A 619 6.37 -9.03 -20.60
CA GLN A 619 4.96 -9.43 -20.74
C GLN A 619 4.07 -8.75 -19.71
N LYS A 620 4.55 -8.62 -18.46
CA LYS A 620 3.81 -7.95 -17.39
C LYS A 620 3.67 -6.44 -17.63
N LEU A 621 4.69 -5.79 -18.18
CA LEU A 621 4.61 -4.39 -18.59
C LEU A 621 3.62 -4.18 -19.74
N ARG A 622 3.49 -5.13 -20.67
CA ARG A 622 2.48 -5.04 -21.74
C ARG A 622 1.05 -5.29 -21.26
N ASP A 623 0.86 -6.01 -20.16
CA ASP A 623 -0.45 -6.22 -19.55
C ASP A 623 -0.88 -5.02 -18.69
N VAL A 624 -1.17 -3.91 -19.36
CA VAL A 624 -1.53 -2.65 -18.71
C VAL A 624 -2.85 -2.75 -17.95
N SER A 625 -3.70 -3.71 -18.30
CA SER A 625 -4.96 -3.98 -17.60
C SER A 625 -4.76 -4.56 -16.19
N ALA A 626 -3.61 -5.20 -15.96
CA ALA A 626 -3.24 -5.82 -14.69
C ALA A 626 -2.37 -4.90 -13.79
N TYR A 627 -2.16 -3.65 -14.19
CA TYR A 627 -1.37 -2.70 -13.39
C TYR A 627 -2.02 -2.45 -12.03
N SER A 628 -1.18 -2.38 -11.00
CA SER A 628 -1.65 -2.22 -9.62
C SER A 628 -2.25 -0.84 -9.41
N LYS A 629 -3.36 -0.79 -8.67
CA LYS A 629 -4.07 0.45 -8.32
C LYS A 629 -3.54 1.00 -7.00
N TYR A 630 -2.41 1.69 -7.06
CA TYR A 630 -1.70 2.20 -5.88
C TYR A 630 -1.85 3.71 -5.64
N LEU A 631 -2.52 4.43 -6.53
CA LEU A 631 -2.83 5.85 -6.35
C LEU A 631 -4.27 6.03 -5.88
N THR A 632 -4.54 7.09 -5.10
CA THR A 632 -5.90 7.54 -4.81
C THR A 632 -6.23 8.69 -5.75
N CYS A 633 -7.29 8.56 -6.56
CA CYS A 633 -7.69 9.63 -7.47
C CYS A 633 -8.09 10.89 -6.67
N PRO A 634 -7.44 12.06 -6.88
CA PRO A 634 -7.76 13.28 -6.13
C PRO A 634 -9.20 13.76 -6.35
N LYS A 635 -9.78 13.55 -7.55
CA LYS A 635 -11.17 13.87 -7.88
C LYS A 635 -12.19 12.87 -7.32
N THR A 636 -12.02 11.57 -7.58
CA THR A 636 -13.04 10.56 -7.26
C THR A 636 -12.80 9.80 -5.95
N LYS A 637 -11.64 9.98 -5.33
CA LYS A 637 -11.14 9.26 -4.14
C LYS A 637 -11.08 7.72 -4.29
N LEU A 638 -11.20 7.19 -5.51
CA LEU A 638 -11.07 5.76 -5.81
C LEU A 638 -9.61 5.38 -6.04
N LYS A 639 -9.28 4.11 -5.77
CA LYS A 639 -7.97 3.55 -6.13
C LYS A 639 -7.84 3.39 -7.64
N ILE A 640 -6.78 3.95 -8.21
CA ILE A 640 -6.48 3.96 -9.64
C ILE A 640 -5.02 3.56 -9.90
N SER A 641 -4.74 3.03 -11.09
CA SER A 641 -3.37 2.80 -11.56
C SER A 641 -2.74 4.10 -12.05
N TYR A 642 -1.42 4.11 -12.27
CA TYR A 642 -0.76 5.27 -12.89
C TYR A 642 -1.25 5.53 -14.32
N LYS A 643 -1.55 4.46 -15.07
CA LYS A 643 -2.14 4.55 -16.41
C LYS A 643 -3.49 5.26 -16.37
N ASP A 644 -4.36 4.86 -15.46
CA ASP A 644 -5.66 5.53 -15.25
C ASP A 644 -5.47 7.01 -14.87
N ALA A 645 -4.44 7.34 -14.08
CA ALA A 645 -4.13 8.73 -13.73
C ALA A 645 -3.67 9.55 -14.94
N MET A 646 -2.87 8.97 -15.85
CA MET A 646 -2.48 9.62 -17.11
C MET A 646 -3.67 9.81 -18.05
N GLU A 647 -4.55 8.82 -18.18
CA GLU A 647 -5.75 8.91 -19.03
C GLU A 647 -6.76 9.93 -18.50
N ARG A 648 -6.83 10.13 -17.18
CA ARG A 648 -7.69 11.13 -16.53
C ARG A 648 -7.06 12.52 -16.40
N SER A 649 -5.79 12.67 -16.78
CA SER A 649 -5.11 13.96 -16.74
C SER A 649 -5.48 14.80 -17.96
N MET A 650 -5.72 16.09 -17.72
CA MET A 650 -5.84 17.08 -18.78
C MET A 650 -4.45 17.40 -19.34
N ILE A 651 -4.33 17.61 -20.65
CA ILE A 651 -3.09 18.06 -21.27
C ILE A 651 -3.21 19.57 -21.53
N GLU A 652 -2.32 20.37 -20.97
CA GLU A 652 -2.29 21.82 -21.16
C GLU A 652 -1.83 22.16 -22.60
N GLU A 653 -2.64 22.94 -23.32
CA GLU A 653 -2.30 23.41 -24.66
C GLU A 653 -1.09 24.36 -24.60
N GLY A 654 -0.07 24.10 -25.43
CA GLY A 654 1.17 24.88 -25.50
C GLY A 654 2.34 24.21 -24.77
N THR A 655 2.19 23.82 -23.51
CA THR A 655 3.26 23.17 -22.72
C THR A 655 3.26 21.64 -22.86
N GLY A 656 2.12 21.04 -23.20
CA GLY A 656 1.94 19.59 -23.28
C GLY A 656 1.97 18.89 -21.91
N LEU A 657 1.88 19.65 -20.81
CA LEU A 657 1.94 19.13 -19.45
C LEU A 657 0.65 18.43 -19.07
N ARG A 658 0.77 17.28 -18.39
CA ARG A 658 -0.36 16.55 -17.84
C ARG A 658 -0.71 17.03 -16.44
N LEU A 659 -1.93 17.53 -16.26
CA LEU A 659 -2.44 17.98 -14.97
C LEU A 659 -3.55 17.04 -14.52
N LEU A 660 -3.38 16.42 -13.34
CA LEU A 660 -4.39 15.53 -12.77
C LEU A 660 -5.41 16.36 -11.98
N GLU A 661 -6.68 16.18 -12.28
CA GLU A 661 -7.75 16.94 -11.62
C GLU A 661 -7.97 16.50 -10.17
N ALA A 662 -8.17 17.48 -9.29
CA ALA A 662 -8.53 17.31 -7.89
C ALA A 662 -9.77 18.15 -7.54
N SER A 663 -10.64 17.63 -6.68
CA SER A 663 -11.77 18.39 -6.13
C SER A 663 -11.88 18.14 -4.62
N SER A 664 -12.32 19.17 -3.89
CA SER A 664 -12.59 19.12 -2.45
C SER A 664 -13.83 18.28 -2.14
N GLN A 665 -14.78 18.17 -3.09
CA GLN A 665 -15.97 17.36 -2.95
C GLN A 665 -15.80 16.03 -3.70
N SER A 666 -15.87 14.92 -2.96
CA SER A 666 -15.80 13.59 -3.58
C SER A 666 -17.03 13.37 -4.45
N THR A 667 -16.87 13.35 -5.77
CA THR A 667 -17.90 12.84 -6.70
C THR A 667 -17.96 11.32 -6.55
N LYS A 668 -18.55 10.81 -5.46
CA LYS A 668 -18.94 9.40 -5.38
C LYS A 668 -20.01 9.16 -6.44
N GLY A 669 -19.60 8.71 -7.62
CA GLY A 669 -20.49 8.07 -8.59
C GLY A 669 -21.60 8.93 -9.20
N LEU A 670 -21.56 10.25 -9.13
CA LEU A 670 -22.48 11.11 -9.87
C LEU A 670 -21.83 11.51 -11.20
N TYR A 671 -22.14 10.76 -12.26
CA TYR A 671 -22.12 11.34 -13.60
C TYR A 671 -23.29 12.34 -13.63
N SER A 672 -23.00 13.62 -13.49
CA SER A 672 -23.95 14.69 -13.85
C SER A 672 -23.96 14.80 -15.38
N PRO A 673 -25.09 14.57 -16.06
CA PRO A 673 -25.22 14.82 -17.48
C PRO A 673 -25.53 16.30 -17.67
N THR A 674 -24.51 17.16 -17.65
CA THR A 674 -24.51 18.52 -18.23
C THR A 674 -23.25 19.26 -17.81
N GLU A 675 -22.16 19.03 -18.54
CA GLU A 675 -21.26 20.14 -18.86
C GLU A 675 -21.05 20.12 -20.37
N PRO A 676 -21.39 21.22 -21.08
CA PRO A 676 -21.09 21.32 -22.49
C PRO A 676 -19.57 21.38 -22.64
N SER A 677 -19.04 20.33 -23.25
CA SER A 677 -17.86 20.37 -24.11
C SER A 677 -17.61 21.79 -24.65
N CYS A 678 -16.60 22.48 -24.13
CA CYS A 678 -16.07 23.70 -24.72
C CYS A 678 -15.40 23.37 -26.06
N TYR A 679 -16.22 23.19 -27.09
CA TYR A 679 -15.85 23.51 -28.46
C TYR A 679 -16.43 24.89 -28.77
N LEU A 680 -15.62 25.71 -29.46
CA LEU A 680 -15.93 26.96 -30.16
C LEU A 680 -15.74 28.28 -29.40
N LEU A 681 -14.54 28.84 -29.54
CA LEU A 681 -14.39 30.23 -30.00
C LEU A 681 -13.31 30.29 -31.11
N SER A 682 -13.66 29.81 -32.30
CA SER A 682 -13.05 30.24 -33.55
C SER A 682 -14.14 30.88 -34.41
N LEU A 683 -14.47 32.13 -34.12
CA LEU A 683 -15.12 33.00 -35.09
C LEU A 683 -14.04 33.78 -35.84
N PRO A 684 -14.12 33.86 -37.18
CA PRO A 684 -13.15 34.56 -38.00
C PRO A 684 -13.31 36.08 -37.80
N LEU A 685 -12.20 36.74 -37.48
CA LEU A 685 -12.10 38.19 -37.54
C LEU A 685 -12.31 38.64 -38.99
N SER A 686 -13.44 39.32 -39.19
CA SER A 686 -13.65 40.18 -40.34
C SER A 686 -12.66 41.34 -40.26
N GLN A 687 -11.89 41.55 -41.33
CA GLN A 687 -11.38 42.88 -41.66
C GLN A 687 -11.86 43.25 -43.07
N PRO A 688 -12.32 44.51 -43.26
CA PRO A 688 -12.80 45.01 -44.54
C PRO A 688 -11.64 45.62 -45.33
N TYR A 689 -11.60 45.46 -46.66
CA TYR A 689 -11.13 46.49 -47.60
C TYR A 689 -11.40 46.05 -49.06
N SER A 690 -12.46 46.62 -49.63
CA SER A 690 -12.52 47.31 -50.94
C SER A 690 -11.90 46.72 -52.23
N ARG A 691 -12.71 46.85 -53.30
CA ARG A 691 -12.36 47.10 -54.73
C ARG A 691 -11.74 45.94 -55.51
N LEU A 692 -11.95 45.74 -56.81
CA LEU A 692 -12.79 46.30 -57.89
C LEU A 692 -12.46 45.40 -59.10
N ARG A 693 -13.46 45.07 -59.93
CA ARG A 693 -13.34 44.66 -61.36
C ARG A 693 -12.57 43.35 -61.63
N SER A 694 -13.03 42.46 -62.49
CA SER A 694 -13.74 42.63 -63.76
C SER A 694 -14.57 41.38 -64.05
#